data_AF-A0AAD9M7F0-F1
#
_entry.id   AF-A0AAD9M7F0-F1
#
_cell.length_a   1.000
_cell.length_b   1.000
_cell.length_c   1.000
_cell.angle_alpha   90.00
_cell.angle_beta   90.00
_cell.angle_gamma   90.00
#
_symmetry.space_group_name_H-M   'P 1'
#
loop_
_entity.id
_entity.type
_entity.pdbx_description
1 polymer ?
#
loop_
_entity_poly.entity_id
_entity_poly.type
_entity_poly.pdbx_seq_one_letter_code
_entity_poly.pdbx_strand_id
1 'polypeptide(L)'
;MASLQYDPEIKDIVDYVHHKPIDSELAFDTARWVFLDTLGCGLEGLRFKECSKLLGPIVEGSTVPHGTRVPGTPFQLDPVNGAFNIGTMIRWLDYNDCWLAAEWGHPSDNLGAILAVADWVTRTNKAGGQGQGQGQGQGQGRLAGGRTFIVRDVLEAMIKAHEIQGCLALLNSYNKVGLDHVVLVKVASAAVVSKMLGLSEKQTADAVTQAWVDGQSLRTYRHTPNTMSRKSWAAGDACQRAVNLVLKVMKGESGVPTVLSAPVWGFYDVLFQGRTFAFQRPYGSYVMENVLFKVSYPAEFHSQTAVEACEKIHATLEAQGKSAADIKAITCRTHDACVRIIDKQFKPMDNFADRDHCIQYMCAVMLVYGRLTAADYPDGSEAATSPLVEALRKKIKCVEDARFTRDYHDPALRTISNGLTVELNDGSVLDEVVVEAPLGHRLRREEAKPAILAKYKRHLEPHYAADRVKQLVDLGQDAKTLDAMAVDEYVDLLDDDDDEDDVSLGNVYDEPFMVAGDRQRVIETNRSIRLIKNELESLLEKDVITEDVFDSISRQLPGESGLSGTGSGPATPLPAATPSSPPTHALANVKLAPPSYTQSAAAGPPPLPGRAAPPTGKPVLARARALYAYTASDARDLSLEPDDPVAVLEHMNADWCLGRNERSGREGIFPRTYVDLVPALPPPQLPLYGGGYPAPPPSAGPVNPYHAPVPPMAVADPGSGPHGGGGGGGKMGEHGKKIGKKLGNAAIFGAGATIGSNIVNSIF
;
A
#
# COMPACT_ATOMS: atom_id res chain seq x y z
N MET A 1 -40.71 1.25 21.77
CA MET A 1 -39.34 1.79 21.76
C MET A 1 -39.25 2.73 20.56
N ALA A 2 -38.76 3.96 20.74
CA ALA A 2 -38.49 4.81 19.58
C ALA A 2 -37.45 4.09 18.70
N SER A 3 -37.66 4.03 17.38
CA SER A 3 -36.67 3.47 16.47
C SER A 3 -35.38 4.28 16.61
N LEU A 4 -34.28 3.61 16.95
CA LEU A 4 -32.96 4.25 17.00
C LEU A 4 -32.66 4.87 15.63
N GLN A 5 -32.23 6.12 15.63
CA GLN A 5 -31.90 6.82 14.40
C GLN A 5 -30.46 6.50 13.99
N TYR A 6 -30.21 6.44 12.68
CA TYR A 6 -28.85 6.34 12.16
C TYR A 6 -28.05 7.61 12.51
N ASP A 7 -26.75 7.43 12.75
CA ASP A 7 -25.77 8.51 12.87
C ASP A 7 -25.88 9.47 11.66
N PRO A 8 -25.76 10.80 11.87
CA PRO A 8 -25.99 11.80 10.82
C PRO A 8 -25.06 11.60 9.61
N GLU A 9 -23.82 11.20 9.82
CA GLU A 9 -22.84 10.95 8.75
C GLU A 9 -23.30 9.82 7.81
N ILE A 10 -24.01 8.82 8.35
CA ILE A 10 -24.57 7.72 7.56
C ILE A 10 -25.73 8.23 6.71
N LYS A 11 -26.59 9.09 7.29
CA LYS A 11 -27.70 9.72 6.55
C LYS A 11 -27.18 10.60 5.43
N ASP A 12 -26.15 11.41 5.67
CA ASP A 12 -25.55 12.29 4.67
C ASP A 12 -24.99 11.51 3.46
N ILE A 13 -24.35 10.35 3.71
CA ILE A 13 -23.89 9.44 2.66
C ILE A 13 -25.08 8.89 1.86
N VAL A 14 -26.11 8.41 2.55
CA VAL A 14 -27.31 7.82 1.91
C VAL A 14 -28.02 8.87 1.06
N ASP A 15 -28.25 10.06 1.60
CA ASP A 15 -28.92 11.17 0.91
C ASP A 15 -28.14 11.58 -0.35
N TYR A 16 -26.81 11.68 -0.24
CA TYR A 16 -25.95 11.97 -1.38
C TYR A 16 -26.05 10.89 -2.47
N VAL A 17 -25.93 9.63 -2.09
CA VAL A 17 -25.95 8.53 -3.06
C VAL A 17 -27.32 8.40 -3.74
N HIS A 18 -28.41 8.58 -3.01
CA HIS A 18 -29.76 8.39 -3.53
C HIS A 18 -30.36 9.59 -4.25
N HIS A 19 -30.03 10.81 -3.82
CA HIS A 19 -30.78 12.01 -4.23
C HIS A 19 -29.95 13.09 -4.90
N LYS A 20 -28.62 13.10 -4.72
CA LYS A 20 -27.78 14.14 -5.35
C LYS A 20 -27.48 13.75 -6.82
N PRO A 21 -28.00 14.48 -7.82
CA PRO A 21 -27.53 14.33 -9.19
C PRO A 21 -26.11 14.89 -9.33
N ILE A 22 -25.36 14.33 -10.30
CA ILE A 22 -24.05 14.83 -10.67
C ILE A 22 -24.18 15.76 -11.89
N ASP A 23 -24.23 17.06 -11.63
CA ASP A 23 -24.40 18.10 -12.66
C ASP A 23 -23.06 18.78 -12.99
N SER A 24 -22.02 18.00 -13.25
CA SER A 24 -20.67 18.50 -13.57
C SER A 24 -20.07 17.78 -14.77
N GLU A 25 -20.01 18.47 -15.92
CA GLU A 25 -19.35 17.95 -17.12
C GLU A 25 -17.86 17.70 -16.89
N LEU A 26 -17.21 18.56 -16.08
CA LEU A 26 -15.80 18.39 -15.69
C LEU A 26 -15.60 17.10 -14.88
N ALA A 27 -16.53 16.76 -13.99
CA ALA A 27 -16.46 15.52 -13.22
C ALA A 27 -16.60 14.29 -14.13
N PHE A 28 -17.54 14.29 -15.07
CA PHE A 28 -17.69 13.20 -16.04
C PHE A 28 -16.49 13.10 -17.01
N ASP A 29 -15.96 14.21 -17.51
CA ASP A 29 -14.73 14.21 -18.33
C ASP A 29 -13.58 13.61 -17.55
N THR A 30 -13.35 14.09 -16.32
CA THR A 30 -12.26 13.58 -15.48
C THR A 30 -12.47 12.10 -15.12
N ALA A 31 -13.71 11.69 -14.82
CA ALA A 31 -14.04 10.30 -14.53
C ALA A 31 -13.75 9.36 -15.71
N ARG A 32 -13.97 9.79 -16.96
CA ARG A 32 -13.56 9.01 -18.15
C ARG A 32 -12.05 8.80 -18.19
N TRP A 33 -11.27 9.84 -17.92
CA TRP A 33 -9.82 9.73 -17.86
C TRP A 33 -9.35 8.83 -16.72
N VAL A 34 -9.98 8.92 -15.53
CA VAL A 34 -9.72 7.98 -14.42
C VAL A 34 -10.07 6.55 -14.82
N PHE A 35 -11.19 6.33 -15.49
CA PHE A 35 -11.64 5.01 -15.93
C PHE A 35 -10.62 4.33 -16.85
N LEU A 36 -10.17 5.04 -17.89
CA LEU A 36 -9.14 4.53 -18.81
C LEU A 36 -7.80 4.31 -18.11
N ASP A 37 -7.33 5.29 -17.34
CA ASP A 37 -6.05 5.21 -16.60
C ASP A 37 -6.03 4.00 -15.64
N THR A 38 -7.12 3.81 -14.90
CA THR A 38 -7.27 2.76 -13.89
C THR A 38 -7.27 1.37 -14.53
N LEU A 39 -8.02 1.18 -15.63
CA LEU A 39 -8.05 -0.10 -16.36
C LEU A 39 -6.70 -0.41 -17.00
N GLY A 40 -6.04 0.60 -17.61
CA GLY A 40 -4.68 0.44 -18.09
C GLY A 40 -3.72 0.03 -16.98
N CYS A 41 -3.82 0.61 -15.78
CA CYS A 41 -3.01 0.18 -14.63
C CYS A 41 -3.27 -1.28 -14.23
N GLY A 42 -4.53 -1.73 -14.31
CA GLY A 42 -4.91 -3.11 -14.07
C GLY A 42 -4.20 -4.09 -15.00
N LEU A 43 -4.24 -3.81 -16.30
CA LEU A 43 -3.59 -4.63 -17.33
C LEU A 43 -2.07 -4.69 -17.14
N GLU A 44 -1.42 -3.54 -16.95
CA GLU A 44 0.03 -3.53 -16.65
C GLU A 44 0.35 -4.32 -15.37
N GLY A 45 -0.55 -4.30 -14.37
CA GLY A 45 -0.46 -5.12 -13.16
C GLY A 45 -0.42 -6.63 -13.44
N LEU A 46 -1.13 -7.12 -14.47
CA LEU A 46 -1.17 -8.55 -14.83
C LEU A 46 0.20 -9.08 -15.30
N ARG A 47 1.07 -8.22 -15.79
CA ARG A 47 2.43 -8.59 -16.21
C ARG A 47 3.35 -8.95 -15.04
N PHE A 48 2.89 -8.72 -13.80
CA PHE A 48 3.62 -9.04 -12.58
C PHE A 48 3.07 -10.32 -11.96
N LYS A 49 3.87 -11.38 -11.95
CA LYS A 49 3.50 -12.68 -11.36
C LYS A 49 3.01 -12.59 -9.92
N GLU A 50 3.55 -11.65 -9.14
CA GLU A 50 3.15 -11.41 -7.76
C GLU A 50 1.71 -10.90 -7.64
N CYS A 51 1.21 -10.19 -8.66
CA CYS A 51 -0.19 -9.78 -8.80
C CYS A 51 -1.03 -10.97 -9.28
N SER A 52 -0.71 -11.50 -10.45
CA SER A 52 -1.54 -12.49 -11.15
C SER A 52 -1.73 -13.79 -10.36
N LYS A 53 -0.77 -14.17 -9.51
CA LYS A 53 -0.90 -15.35 -8.63
C LYS A 53 -1.99 -15.23 -7.57
N LEU A 54 -2.49 -14.02 -7.28
CA LEU A 54 -3.58 -13.79 -6.33
C LEU A 54 -4.95 -13.73 -7.02
N LEU A 55 -4.98 -13.67 -8.35
CA LEU A 55 -6.20 -13.56 -9.14
C LEU A 55 -6.81 -14.94 -9.43
N GLY A 56 -7.99 -14.94 -10.03
CA GLY A 56 -8.73 -16.13 -10.41
C GLY A 56 -9.77 -16.59 -9.37
N PRO A 57 -10.44 -17.72 -9.64
CA PRO A 57 -11.40 -18.30 -8.72
C PRO A 57 -10.71 -18.87 -7.49
N ILE A 58 -11.38 -18.84 -6.34
CA ILE A 58 -10.88 -19.47 -5.09
C ILE A 58 -10.65 -20.97 -5.28
N VAL A 59 -11.51 -21.62 -6.06
CA VAL A 59 -11.38 -23.03 -6.45
C VAL A 59 -11.24 -23.09 -7.96
N GLU A 60 -10.08 -23.56 -8.44
CA GLU A 60 -9.81 -23.73 -9.87
C GLU A 60 -10.91 -24.56 -10.56
N GLY A 61 -11.30 -24.15 -11.77
CA GLY A 61 -12.39 -24.78 -12.53
C GLY A 61 -13.80 -24.38 -12.10
N SER A 62 -13.97 -23.46 -11.13
CA SER A 62 -15.29 -22.92 -10.78
C SER A 62 -15.94 -22.21 -11.97
N THR A 63 -17.18 -22.58 -12.28
CA THR A 63 -18.00 -21.89 -13.29
C THR A 63 -19.05 -21.03 -12.60
N VAL A 64 -19.11 -19.75 -12.96
CA VAL A 64 -20.12 -18.81 -12.45
C VAL A 64 -20.97 -18.30 -13.62
N PRO A 65 -22.21 -18.82 -13.79
CA PRO A 65 -23.09 -18.37 -14.86
C PRO A 65 -23.32 -16.86 -14.80
N HIS A 66 -23.07 -16.18 -15.92
CA HIS A 66 -23.23 -14.73 -16.05
C HIS A 66 -22.42 -13.93 -15.02
N GLY A 67 -21.34 -14.52 -14.51
CA GLY A 67 -20.43 -13.87 -13.57
C GLY A 67 -19.74 -12.66 -14.16
N THR A 68 -19.18 -11.85 -13.26
CA THR A 68 -18.26 -10.75 -13.58
C THR A 68 -17.08 -11.29 -14.38
N ARG A 69 -16.79 -10.69 -15.53
CA ARG A 69 -15.52 -10.90 -16.24
C ARG A 69 -14.44 -9.98 -15.71
N VAL A 70 -13.22 -10.50 -15.59
CA VAL A 70 -12.06 -9.76 -15.09
C VAL A 70 -11.21 -9.31 -16.28
N PRO A 71 -11.07 -8.00 -16.55
CA PRO A 71 -10.36 -7.50 -17.74
C PRO A 71 -8.95 -8.07 -17.91
N GLY A 72 -8.62 -8.45 -19.14
CA GLY A 72 -7.32 -9.01 -19.53
C GLY A 72 -7.07 -10.43 -19.03
N THR A 73 -8.11 -11.16 -18.62
CA THR A 73 -8.00 -12.54 -18.13
C THR A 73 -9.22 -13.36 -18.55
N PRO A 74 -9.11 -14.70 -18.66
CA PRO A 74 -10.25 -15.57 -18.97
C PRO A 74 -11.20 -15.78 -17.77
N PHE A 75 -11.04 -15.04 -16.67
CA PHE A 75 -11.77 -15.32 -15.44
C PHE A 75 -13.18 -14.75 -15.48
N GLN A 76 -14.16 -15.65 -15.31
CA GLN A 76 -15.55 -15.32 -15.00
C GLN A 76 -15.89 -15.74 -13.56
N LEU A 77 -16.14 -14.74 -12.70
CA LEU A 77 -16.22 -14.91 -11.25
C LEU A 77 -17.56 -14.42 -10.69
N ASP A 78 -17.87 -14.78 -9.45
CA ASP A 78 -18.94 -14.12 -8.71
C ASP A 78 -18.56 -12.65 -8.43
N PRO A 79 -19.52 -11.72 -8.22
CA PRO A 79 -19.21 -10.29 -8.08
C PRO A 79 -18.37 -9.95 -6.85
N VAL A 80 -18.33 -10.81 -5.82
CA VAL A 80 -17.48 -10.60 -4.64
C VAL A 80 -16.03 -10.86 -5.03
N ASN A 81 -15.74 -12.03 -5.60
CA ASN A 81 -14.37 -12.34 -6.02
C ASN A 81 -13.92 -11.52 -7.25
N GLY A 82 -14.82 -11.19 -8.17
CA GLY A 82 -14.57 -10.25 -9.27
C GLY A 82 -14.13 -8.87 -8.75
N ALA A 83 -14.76 -8.36 -7.70
CA ALA A 83 -14.37 -7.09 -7.07
C ALA A 83 -12.97 -7.14 -6.44
N PHE A 84 -12.60 -8.28 -5.83
CA PHE A 84 -11.24 -8.51 -5.34
C PHE A 84 -10.22 -8.45 -6.48
N ASN A 85 -10.50 -9.18 -7.56
CA ASN A 85 -9.60 -9.34 -8.69
C ASN A 85 -9.33 -8.00 -9.39
N ILE A 86 -10.41 -7.30 -9.76
CA ILE A 86 -10.34 -6.00 -10.43
C ILE A 86 -9.68 -4.97 -9.50
N GLY A 87 -10.12 -4.89 -8.24
CA GLY A 87 -9.54 -3.95 -7.27
C GLY A 87 -8.06 -4.20 -6.96
N THR A 88 -7.64 -5.47 -6.99
CA THR A 88 -6.23 -5.86 -6.78
C THR A 88 -5.36 -5.44 -7.96
N MET A 89 -5.76 -5.75 -9.20
CA MET A 89 -4.95 -5.44 -10.37
C MET A 89 -4.76 -3.93 -10.54
N ILE A 90 -5.83 -3.13 -10.41
CA ILE A 90 -5.79 -1.69 -10.70
C ILE A 90 -4.90 -0.94 -9.72
N ARG A 91 -4.79 -1.44 -8.49
CA ARG A 91 -3.97 -0.83 -7.42
C ARG A 91 -2.55 -1.38 -7.36
N TRP A 92 -2.27 -2.51 -8.02
CA TRP A 92 -1.09 -3.33 -7.73
C TRP A 92 0.23 -2.55 -7.75
N LEU A 93 0.42 -1.78 -8.82
CA LEU A 93 1.65 -1.05 -9.13
C LEU A 93 1.72 0.35 -8.52
N ASP A 94 0.70 0.74 -7.74
CA ASP A 94 0.61 2.10 -7.21
C ASP A 94 0.68 3.15 -8.32
N TYR A 95 0.09 2.84 -9.48
CA TYR A 95 0.15 3.69 -10.67
C TYR A 95 -1.19 4.30 -11.06
N ASN A 96 -2.25 3.95 -10.34
CA ASN A 96 -3.57 4.55 -10.47
C ASN A 96 -3.64 5.96 -9.84
N ASP A 97 -4.84 6.53 -9.81
CA ASP A 97 -5.10 7.86 -9.29
C ASP A 97 -4.70 8.05 -7.81
N CYS A 98 -4.77 9.28 -7.33
CA CYS A 98 -4.48 9.59 -5.93
C CYS A 98 -5.31 10.76 -5.41
N TRP A 99 -5.65 10.69 -4.13
CA TRP A 99 -6.21 11.78 -3.34
C TRP A 99 -5.40 11.98 -2.06
N LEU A 100 -4.82 13.16 -1.93
CA LEU A 100 -3.97 13.53 -0.79
C LEU A 100 -4.69 14.54 0.09
N ALA A 101 -4.96 14.20 1.34
CA ALA A 101 -5.59 15.08 2.33
C ALA A 101 -5.10 14.76 3.76
N ALA A 102 -5.92 14.96 4.81
CA ALA A 102 -5.59 14.49 6.15
C ALA A 102 -5.39 12.97 6.19
N GLU A 103 -6.16 12.25 5.37
CA GLU A 103 -5.89 10.88 4.95
C GLU A 103 -5.45 10.83 3.48
N TRP A 104 -4.63 9.84 3.13
CA TRP A 104 -4.26 9.56 1.74
C TRP A 104 -5.05 8.36 1.23
N GLY A 105 -5.38 8.35 -0.05
CA GLY A 105 -5.99 7.18 -0.67
C GLY A 105 -6.00 7.23 -2.19
N HIS A 106 -6.56 6.19 -2.80
CA HIS A 106 -6.71 6.05 -4.24
C HIS A 106 -8.19 5.77 -4.53
N PRO A 107 -9.00 6.80 -4.80
CA PRO A 107 -10.43 6.57 -4.93
C PRO A 107 -10.83 5.76 -6.16
N SER A 108 -9.96 5.66 -7.17
CA SER A 108 -10.12 4.70 -8.28
C SER A 108 -10.20 3.24 -7.83
N ASP A 109 -9.69 2.89 -6.63
CA ASP A 109 -9.77 1.53 -6.08
C ASP A 109 -11.23 1.00 -6.03
N ASN A 110 -12.20 1.89 -5.78
CA ASN A 110 -13.63 1.55 -5.76
C ASN A 110 -14.15 1.01 -7.10
N LEU A 111 -13.44 1.24 -8.21
CA LEU A 111 -13.79 0.68 -9.52
C LEU A 111 -13.86 -0.84 -9.47
N GLY A 112 -13.08 -1.50 -8.60
CA GLY A 112 -13.17 -2.94 -8.39
C GLY A 112 -14.59 -3.39 -8.04
N ALA A 113 -15.21 -2.77 -7.03
CA ALA A 113 -16.57 -3.09 -6.62
C ALA A 113 -17.61 -2.62 -7.63
N ILE A 114 -17.43 -1.42 -8.20
CA ILE A 114 -18.39 -0.82 -9.15
C ILE A 114 -18.45 -1.64 -10.45
N LEU A 115 -17.31 -1.89 -11.09
CA LEU A 115 -17.26 -2.59 -12.38
C LEU A 115 -17.72 -4.03 -12.23
N ALA A 116 -17.30 -4.72 -11.16
CA ALA A 116 -17.71 -6.10 -10.92
C ALA A 116 -19.24 -6.24 -10.84
N VAL A 117 -19.87 -5.36 -10.06
CA VAL A 117 -21.33 -5.37 -9.88
C VAL A 117 -22.06 -4.91 -11.14
N ALA A 118 -21.57 -3.87 -11.82
CA ALA A 118 -22.20 -3.38 -13.05
C ALA A 118 -22.21 -4.47 -14.15
N ASP A 119 -21.08 -5.14 -14.35
CA ASP A 119 -20.91 -6.20 -15.34
C ASP A 119 -21.80 -7.41 -15.01
N TRP A 120 -21.70 -7.93 -13.78
CA TRP A 120 -22.50 -9.07 -13.32
C TRP A 120 -24.01 -8.82 -13.44
N VAL A 121 -24.50 -7.68 -12.98
CA VAL A 121 -25.93 -7.34 -13.03
C VAL A 121 -26.40 -7.24 -14.48
N THR A 122 -25.60 -6.60 -15.35
CA THR A 122 -25.94 -6.43 -16.77
C THR A 122 -26.02 -7.77 -17.48
N ARG A 123 -25.00 -8.62 -17.34
CA ARG A 123 -24.98 -9.99 -17.92
C ARG A 123 -26.15 -10.83 -17.43
N THR A 124 -26.38 -10.84 -16.11
CA THR A 124 -27.47 -11.62 -15.51
C THR A 124 -28.84 -11.16 -16.03
N ASN A 125 -29.08 -9.85 -16.11
CA ASN A 125 -30.36 -9.31 -16.56
C ASN A 125 -30.57 -9.50 -18.07
N LYS A 126 -29.53 -9.36 -18.90
CA LYS A 126 -29.57 -9.67 -20.35
C LYS A 126 -29.88 -11.15 -20.60
N ALA A 127 -29.33 -12.06 -19.80
CA ALA A 127 -29.60 -13.50 -19.89
C ALA A 127 -30.99 -13.92 -19.36
N GLY A 128 -31.81 -12.98 -18.88
CA GLY A 128 -33.10 -13.29 -18.26
C GLY A 128 -32.99 -13.98 -16.90
N GLY A 129 -31.82 -13.93 -16.26
CA GLY A 129 -31.55 -14.52 -14.96
C GLY A 129 -32.44 -13.94 -13.86
N GLN A 130 -32.78 -14.78 -12.88
CA GLN A 130 -33.55 -14.35 -11.72
C GLN A 130 -32.63 -13.85 -10.58
N GLY A 131 -32.77 -12.60 -10.17
CA GLY A 131 -32.20 -12.06 -8.93
C GLY A 131 -32.94 -12.56 -7.69
N GLN A 132 -32.23 -12.79 -6.59
CA GLN A 132 -32.78 -13.24 -5.30
C GLN A 132 -33.54 -12.12 -4.54
N GLY A 133 -34.47 -11.43 -5.20
CA GLY A 133 -35.34 -10.44 -4.55
C GLY A 133 -36.55 -11.13 -3.90
N GLN A 134 -36.67 -11.03 -2.57
CA GLN A 134 -37.84 -11.51 -1.84
C GLN A 134 -39.09 -10.68 -2.22
N GLY A 135 -39.96 -11.27 -3.02
CA GLY A 135 -41.33 -10.79 -3.25
C GLY A 135 -42.03 -11.67 -4.27
N GLN A 136 -43.22 -12.16 -3.94
CA GLN A 136 -44.07 -12.93 -4.85
C GLN A 136 -44.89 -11.97 -5.72
N GLY A 137 -44.44 -11.70 -6.95
CA GLY A 137 -45.15 -10.88 -7.93
C GLY A 137 -44.50 -10.95 -9.31
N GLN A 138 -45.28 -11.03 -10.38
CA GLN A 138 -44.76 -11.10 -11.75
C GLN A 138 -44.06 -9.78 -12.11
N GLY A 139 -42.72 -9.82 -12.23
CA GLY A 139 -41.81 -8.66 -12.33
C GLY A 139 -40.76 -8.61 -11.21
N GLN A 140 -40.96 -9.42 -10.17
CA GLN A 140 -40.15 -9.51 -8.97
C GLN A 140 -39.18 -10.70 -9.14
N GLY A 141 -37.90 -10.39 -9.20
CA GLY A 141 -36.86 -11.39 -9.41
C GLY A 141 -35.84 -11.06 -10.49
N ARG A 142 -35.64 -9.80 -10.91
CA ARG A 142 -34.43 -9.40 -11.66
C ARG A 142 -33.54 -8.53 -10.77
N LEU A 143 -32.22 -8.65 -10.89
CA LEU A 143 -31.29 -7.85 -10.08
C LEU A 143 -31.47 -6.37 -10.40
N ALA A 144 -31.37 -5.49 -9.40
CA ALA A 144 -31.51 -4.04 -9.58
C ALA A 144 -32.75 -3.61 -10.39
N GLY A 145 -33.89 -4.31 -10.23
CA GLY A 145 -35.12 -4.00 -10.98
C GLY A 145 -35.03 -4.28 -12.49
N GLY A 146 -34.08 -5.12 -12.92
CA GLY A 146 -33.85 -5.43 -14.34
C GLY A 146 -32.98 -4.42 -15.08
N ARG A 147 -32.30 -3.52 -14.36
CA ARG A 147 -31.39 -2.53 -14.96
C ARG A 147 -30.21 -3.21 -15.68
N THR A 148 -29.86 -2.68 -16.84
CA THR A 148 -28.59 -2.92 -17.53
C THR A 148 -27.77 -1.64 -17.46
N PHE A 149 -26.49 -1.74 -17.13
CA PHE A 149 -25.64 -0.57 -16.95
C PHE A 149 -24.91 -0.20 -18.24
N ILE A 150 -24.78 1.10 -18.47
CA ILE A 150 -23.87 1.67 -19.46
C ILE A 150 -22.63 2.24 -18.77
N VAL A 151 -21.56 2.52 -19.51
CA VAL A 151 -20.33 3.09 -18.95
C VAL A 151 -20.61 4.40 -18.20
N ARG A 152 -21.51 5.26 -18.68
CA ARG A 152 -21.89 6.48 -17.97
C ARG A 152 -22.40 6.24 -16.54
N ASP A 153 -23.12 5.13 -16.30
CA ASP A 153 -23.56 4.76 -14.96
C ASP A 153 -22.36 4.39 -14.06
N VAL A 154 -21.36 3.71 -14.62
CA VAL A 154 -20.09 3.39 -13.94
C VAL A 154 -19.34 4.67 -13.59
N LEU A 155 -19.28 5.64 -14.51
CA LEU A 155 -18.63 6.94 -14.25
C LEU A 155 -19.33 7.72 -13.14
N GLU A 156 -20.67 7.76 -13.12
CA GLU A 156 -21.41 8.41 -12.03
C GLU A 156 -21.13 7.71 -10.68
N ALA A 157 -21.14 6.38 -10.66
CA ALA A 157 -20.79 5.60 -9.48
C ALA A 157 -19.35 5.89 -9.01
N MET A 158 -18.39 6.02 -9.93
CA MET A 158 -17.01 6.42 -9.62
C MET A 158 -16.99 7.80 -8.98
N ILE A 159 -17.66 8.80 -9.55
CA ILE A 159 -17.72 10.17 -9.01
C ILE A 159 -18.24 10.15 -7.57
N LYS A 160 -19.33 9.41 -7.32
CA LYS A 160 -19.91 9.31 -5.98
C LYS A 160 -18.99 8.61 -4.98
N ALA A 161 -18.32 7.54 -5.39
CA ALA A 161 -17.35 6.85 -4.54
C ALA A 161 -16.15 7.74 -4.22
N HIS A 162 -15.64 8.48 -5.20
CA HIS A 162 -14.58 9.46 -5.02
C HIS A 162 -14.97 10.52 -4.00
N GLU A 163 -16.19 11.05 -4.11
CA GLU A 163 -16.66 12.11 -3.22
C GLU A 163 -16.79 11.64 -1.77
N ILE A 164 -17.36 10.44 -1.53
CA ILE A 164 -17.51 9.87 -0.19
C ILE A 164 -16.14 9.64 0.46
N GLN A 165 -15.27 8.89 -0.22
CA GLN A 165 -13.93 8.59 0.29
C GLN A 165 -13.11 9.86 0.47
N GLY A 166 -13.08 10.73 -0.53
CA GLY A 166 -12.24 11.92 -0.52
C GLY A 166 -12.70 12.98 0.48
N CYS A 167 -14.00 13.20 0.65
CA CYS A 167 -14.49 14.15 1.66
C CYS A 167 -14.30 13.64 3.09
N LEU A 168 -14.47 12.33 3.33
CA LEU A 168 -14.09 11.74 4.62
C LEU A 168 -12.58 11.89 4.87
N ALA A 169 -11.74 11.75 3.85
CA ALA A 169 -10.29 11.92 3.97
C ALA A 169 -9.84 13.36 4.20
N LEU A 170 -10.67 14.38 3.91
CA LEU A 170 -10.27 15.80 3.98
C LEU A 170 -9.76 16.20 5.36
N LEU A 171 -10.52 15.89 6.40
CA LEU A 171 -10.22 16.27 7.78
C LEU A 171 -10.05 15.09 8.75
N ASN A 172 -10.35 13.86 8.31
CA ASN A 172 -10.33 12.67 9.17
C ASN A 172 -9.15 11.78 8.79
N SER A 173 -8.21 11.62 9.73
CA SER A 173 -7.00 10.83 9.53
C SER A 173 -7.08 9.51 10.31
N TYR A 174 -7.19 8.42 9.56
CA TYR A 174 -7.21 7.03 10.05
C TYR A 174 -5.77 6.53 10.30
N ASN A 175 -4.81 7.02 9.51
CA ASN A 175 -3.39 6.75 9.74
C ASN A 175 -2.92 7.22 11.13
N LYS A 176 -3.42 8.35 11.63
CA LYS A 176 -3.10 8.85 12.98
C LYS A 176 -3.65 7.98 14.12
N VAL A 177 -4.59 7.09 13.83
CA VAL A 177 -5.14 6.12 14.80
C VAL A 177 -4.73 4.67 14.49
N GLY A 178 -3.80 4.47 13.55
CA GLY A 178 -3.23 3.16 13.23
C GLY A 178 -4.02 2.32 12.21
N LEU A 179 -5.10 2.87 11.63
CA LEU A 179 -5.99 2.17 10.70
C LEU A 179 -5.70 2.51 9.24
N ASP A 180 -5.94 1.54 8.35
CA ASP A 180 -5.74 1.68 6.91
C ASP A 180 -6.85 2.48 6.24
N HIS A 181 -6.47 3.35 5.30
CA HIS A 181 -7.40 4.15 4.49
C HIS A 181 -8.41 3.31 3.72
N VAL A 182 -8.17 2.00 3.52
CA VAL A 182 -9.09 1.11 2.81
C VAL A 182 -10.43 0.92 3.54
N VAL A 183 -10.55 1.35 4.81
CA VAL A 183 -11.87 1.56 5.44
C VAL A 183 -12.75 2.49 4.59
N LEU A 184 -12.18 3.54 4.00
CA LEU A 184 -12.92 4.49 3.17
C LEU A 184 -13.31 3.89 1.82
N VAL A 185 -12.47 3.03 1.24
CA VAL A 185 -12.81 2.24 0.03
C VAL A 185 -14.01 1.33 0.35
N LYS A 186 -13.96 0.61 1.47
CA LYS A 186 -15.05 -0.27 1.91
C LYS A 186 -16.38 0.49 2.08
N VAL A 187 -16.35 1.64 2.74
CA VAL A 187 -17.52 2.49 3.01
C VAL A 187 -18.09 3.10 1.73
N ALA A 188 -17.24 3.70 0.88
CA ALA A 188 -17.67 4.33 -0.37
C ALA A 188 -18.22 3.28 -1.36
N SER A 189 -17.53 2.16 -1.51
CA SER A 189 -17.99 1.03 -2.33
C SER A 189 -19.32 0.46 -1.83
N ALA A 190 -19.48 0.24 -0.51
CA ALA A 190 -20.73 -0.29 0.03
C ALA A 190 -21.93 0.65 -0.23
N ALA A 191 -21.73 1.96 -0.09
CA ALA A 191 -22.78 2.95 -0.35
C ALA A 191 -23.22 2.95 -1.82
N VAL A 192 -22.26 3.06 -2.75
CA VAL A 192 -22.54 3.17 -4.19
C VAL A 192 -23.09 1.85 -4.75
N VAL A 193 -22.49 0.71 -4.37
CA VAL A 193 -22.97 -0.62 -4.81
C VAL A 193 -24.38 -0.92 -4.30
N SER A 194 -24.75 -0.46 -3.09
CA SER A 194 -26.13 -0.60 -2.59
C SER A 194 -27.12 0.08 -3.54
N LYS A 195 -26.83 1.30 -3.96
CA LYS A 195 -27.68 2.04 -4.92
C LYS A 195 -27.71 1.38 -6.28
N MET A 196 -26.58 0.90 -6.79
CA MET A 196 -26.51 0.17 -8.06
C MET A 196 -27.38 -1.09 -8.02
N LEU A 197 -27.38 -1.84 -6.91
CA LEU A 197 -28.21 -3.03 -6.72
C LEU A 197 -29.69 -2.73 -6.45
N GLY A 198 -30.08 -1.45 -6.42
CA GLY A 198 -31.47 -1.03 -6.23
C GLY A 198 -31.97 -1.17 -4.78
N LEU A 199 -31.07 -1.18 -3.80
CA LEU A 199 -31.45 -1.17 -2.38
C LEU A 199 -32.17 0.14 -2.04
N SER A 200 -33.06 0.08 -1.05
CA SER A 200 -33.69 1.27 -0.46
C SER A 200 -32.69 2.10 0.35
N GLU A 201 -32.99 3.37 0.63
CA GLU A 201 -32.17 4.22 1.51
C GLU A 201 -31.85 3.57 2.85
N LYS A 202 -32.85 2.91 3.46
CA LYS A 202 -32.65 2.17 4.71
C LYS A 202 -31.64 1.03 4.53
N GLN A 203 -31.76 0.24 3.46
CA GLN A 203 -30.82 -0.84 3.20
C GLN A 203 -29.42 -0.31 2.85
N THR A 204 -29.31 0.82 2.14
CA THR A 204 -28.03 1.49 1.93
C THR A 204 -27.43 1.96 3.27
N ALA A 205 -28.23 2.55 4.17
CA ALA A 205 -27.79 2.89 5.52
C ALA A 205 -27.32 1.66 6.29
N ASP A 206 -28.08 0.56 6.24
CA ASP A 206 -27.72 -0.72 6.86
C ASP A 206 -26.36 -1.21 6.33
N ALA A 207 -26.14 -1.21 5.02
CA ALA A 207 -24.89 -1.63 4.41
C ALA A 207 -23.70 -0.73 4.78
N VAL A 208 -23.88 0.59 4.82
CA VAL A 208 -22.84 1.52 5.27
C VAL A 208 -22.51 1.30 6.74
N THR A 209 -23.51 1.05 7.60
CA THR A 209 -23.24 0.73 9.01
C THR A 209 -22.51 -0.60 9.18
N GLN A 210 -22.84 -1.59 8.34
CA GLN A 210 -22.12 -2.87 8.29
C GLN A 210 -20.66 -2.68 7.86
N ALA A 211 -20.36 -1.74 6.96
CA ALA A 211 -18.98 -1.41 6.59
C ALA A 211 -18.18 -0.75 7.73
N TRP A 212 -18.84 0.07 8.57
CA TRP A 212 -18.23 0.71 9.73
C TRP A 212 -18.01 -0.23 10.92
N VAL A 213 -18.98 -1.11 11.22
CA VAL A 213 -18.88 -2.07 12.33
C VAL A 213 -17.89 -3.20 12.01
N ASP A 214 -17.54 -3.38 10.75
CA ASP A 214 -16.60 -4.39 10.29
C ASP A 214 -15.21 -4.22 10.90
N GLY A 215 -14.43 -5.30 10.93
CA GLY A 215 -13.01 -5.23 11.29
C GLY A 215 -12.26 -4.31 10.32
N GLN A 216 -11.59 -3.29 10.86
CA GLN A 216 -10.76 -2.39 10.06
C GLN A 216 -9.30 -2.82 10.12
N SER A 217 -8.67 -2.91 8.95
CA SER A 217 -7.30 -3.38 8.86
C SER A 217 -6.32 -2.36 9.45
N LEU A 218 -5.26 -2.86 10.08
CA LEU A 218 -4.09 -2.06 10.45
C LEU A 218 -3.32 -1.63 9.19
N ARG A 219 -2.42 -0.65 9.33
CA ARG A 219 -1.49 -0.22 8.26
C ARG A 219 -0.10 -0.85 8.31
N THR A 220 0.14 -1.84 9.17
CA THR A 220 1.49 -2.37 9.43
C THR A 220 2.25 -2.74 8.15
N TYR A 221 1.55 -3.31 7.16
CA TYR A 221 2.11 -3.70 5.86
C TYR A 221 2.53 -2.54 4.94
N ARG A 222 2.30 -1.28 5.34
CA ARG A 222 2.76 -0.07 4.63
C ARG A 222 3.96 0.60 5.30
N HIS A 223 4.36 0.14 6.48
CA HIS A 223 5.39 0.79 7.29
C HIS A 223 6.55 -0.15 7.59
N THR A 224 7.76 0.40 7.57
CA THR A 224 8.98 -0.29 7.99
C THR A 224 8.87 -0.74 9.45
N PRO A 225 9.39 -1.94 9.80
CA PRO A 225 10.11 -2.89 8.96
C PRO A 225 9.23 -3.90 8.20
N ASN A 226 7.90 -3.76 8.22
CA ASN A 226 6.95 -4.75 7.72
C ASN A 226 6.33 -4.42 6.36
N THR A 227 6.90 -3.47 5.61
CA THR A 227 6.39 -3.10 4.29
C THR A 227 6.35 -4.33 3.37
N MET A 228 5.17 -4.65 2.82
CA MET A 228 4.98 -5.85 1.99
C MET A 228 3.84 -5.70 0.97
N SER A 229 3.65 -6.71 0.10
CA SER A 229 2.67 -6.70 -1.01
C SER A 229 1.21 -6.54 -0.60
N ARG A 230 0.84 -6.74 0.67
CA ARG A 230 -0.53 -6.44 1.14
C ARG A 230 -0.95 -5.00 0.88
N LYS A 231 0.00 -4.06 0.82
CA LYS A 231 -0.28 -2.67 0.42
C LYS A 231 -0.96 -2.56 -0.96
N SER A 232 -0.68 -3.51 -1.85
CA SER A 232 -1.09 -3.55 -3.25
C SER A 232 -2.45 -4.21 -3.48
N TRP A 233 -2.90 -5.08 -2.56
CA TRP A 233 -4.20 -5.78 -2.68
C TRP A 233 -5.19 -5.48 -1.54
N ALA A 234 -4.80 -4.73 -0.50
CA ALA A 234 -5.69 -4.35 0.60
C ALA A 234 -6.94 -3.58 0.14
N ALA A 235 -6.84 -2.80 -0.94
CA ALA A 235 -7.98 -2.08 -1.51
C ALA A 235 -8.93 -3.03 -2.29
N GLY A 236 -8.37 -4.00 -3.02
CA GLY A 236 -9.15 -5.09 -3.63
C GLY A 236 -9.91 -5.91 -2.59
N ASP A 237 -9.29 -6.23 -1.45
CA ASP A 237 -9.93 -6.87 -0.29
C ASP A 237 -11.06 -6.01 0.31
N ALA A 238 -10.88 -4.69 0.40
CA ALA A 238 -11.94 -3.78 0.83
C ALA A 238 -13.12 -3.74 -0.15
N CYS A 239 -12.87 -3.75 -1.47
CA CYS A 239 -13.89 -3.86 -2.50
C CYS A 239 -14.66 -5.19 -2.39
N GLN A 240 -13.94 -6.31 -2.26
CA GLN A 240 -14.53 -7.63 -2.01
C GLN A 240 -15.45 -7.61 -0.79
N ARG A 241 -14.96 -7.03 0.31
CA ARG A 241 -15.70 -6.94 1.57
C ARG A 241 -16.96 -6.10 1.41
N ALA A 242 -16.87 -4.95 0.75
CA ALA A 242 -18.01 -4.06 0.50
C ALA A 242 -19.13 -4.79 -0.26
N VAL A 243 -18.82 -5.42 -1.40
CA VAL A 243 -19.81 -6.17 -2.20
C VAL A 243 -20.44 -7.28 -1.35
N ASN A 244 -19.63 -8.02 -0.59
CA ASN A 244 -20.11 -9.10 0.27
C ASN A 244 -21.04 -8.60 1.40
N LEU A 245 -20.79 -7.43 1.99
CA LEU A 245 -21.66 -6.83 3.00
C LEU A 245 -22.99 -6.38 2.39
N VAL A 246 -22.95 -5.69 1.24
CA VAL A 246 -24.16 -5.25 0.54
C VAL A 246 -25.05 -6.44 0.17
N LEU A 247 -24.47 -7.54 -0.32
CA LEU A 247 -25.22 -8.76 -0.66
C LEU A 247 -25.88 -9.43 0.55
N LYS A 248 -25.32 -9.29 1.76
CA LYS A 248 -25.99 -9.75 3.00
C LYS A 248 -27.18 -8.87 3.35
N VAL A 249 -27.02 -7.55 3.26
CA VAL A 249 -28.12 -6.60 3.51
C VAL A 249 -29.23 -6.73 2.47
N MET A 250 -28.89 -7.01 1.21
CA MET A 250 -29.86 -7.32 0.17
C MET A 250 -30.72 -8.56 0.52
N LYS A 251 -30.17 -9.50 1.30
CA LYS A 251 -30.88 -10.69 1.81
C LYS A 251 -31.68 -10.42 3.10
N GLY A 252 -31.71 -9.18 3.58
CA GLY A 252 -32.48 -8.77 4.75
C GLY A 252 -31.66 -8.62 6.04
N GLU A 253 -30.33 -8.68 5.97
CA GLU A 253 -29.49 -8.37 7.14
C GLU A 253 -29.70 -6.91 7.59
N SER A 254 -29.76 -6.70 8.91
CA SER A 254 -30.03 -5.40 9.51
C SER A 254 -28.75 -4.57 9.73
N GLY A 255 -28.88 -3.25 9.82
CA GLY A 255 -27.77 -2.36 10.18
C GLY A 255 -27.62 -2.11 11.68
N VAL A 256 -26.63 -1.29 12.01
CA VAL A 256 -26.30 -0.86 13.37
C VAL A 256 -26.42 0.67 13.43
N PRO A 257 -27.60 1.23 13.80
CA PRO A 257 -27.87 2.65 13.59
C PRO A 257 -26.86 3.63 14.19
N THR A 258 -26.39 3.34 15.40
CA THR A 258 -25.42 4.18 16.14
C THR A 258 -24.00 3.61 16.06
N VAL A 259 -23.61 3.02 14.93
CA VAL A 259 -22.31 2.35 14.76
C VAL A 259 -21.12 3.27 15.01
N LEU A 260 -21.26 4.57 14.78
CA LEU A 260 -20.22 5.56 15.02
C LEU A 260 -20.28 6.07 16.47
N SER A 261 -21.47 6.48 16.93
CA SER A 261 -21.64 7.26 18.16
C SER A 261 -21.97 6.47 19.43
N ALA A 262 -22.23 5.16 19.33
CA ALA A 262 -22.57 4.36 20.51
C ALA A 262 -21.49 4.49 21.60
N PRO A 263 -21.84 4.89 22.83
CA PRO A 263 -20.85 4.99 23.91
C PRO A 263 -20.15 3.65 24.14
N VAL A 264 -18.83 3.71 24.34
CA VAL A 264 -17.92 2.57 24.57
C VAL A 264 -17.71 1.65 23.36
N TRP A 265 -18.74 1.43 22.53
CA TRP A 265 -18.74 0.39 21.50
C TRP A 265 -18.76 0.92 20.07
N GLY A 266 -19.05 2.21 19.89
CA GLY A 266 -19.08 2.88 18.60
C GLY A 266 -17.68 3.13 18.05
N PHE A 267 -17.60 3.28 16.72
CA PHE A 267 -16.35 3.53 16.00
C PHE A 267 -15.56 4.71 16.58
N TYR A 268 -16.25 5.78 16.99
CA TYR A 268 -15.58 6.97 17.54
C TYR A 268 -14.82 6.64 18.82
N ASP A 269 -15.46 6.00 19.78
CA ASP A 269 -14.83 5.66 21.06
C ASP A 269 -13.76 4.58 20.89
N VAL A 270 -14.04 3.53 20.12
CA VAL A 270 -13.16 2.35 20.01
C VAL A 270 -11.96 2.60 19.11
N LEU A 271 -12.19 3.22 17.95
CA LEU A 271 -11.23 3.25 16.84
C LEU A 271 -10.81 4.66 16.42
N PHE A 272 -11.48 5.70 16.91
CA PHE A 272 -11.18 7.09 16.55
C PHE A 272 -10.79 7.98 17.74
N GLN A 273 -10.45 7.36 18.87
CA GLN A 273 -9.98 8.03 20.10
C GLN A 273 -11.01 9.01 20.68
N GLY A 274 -12.30 8.67 20.62
CA GLY A 274 -13.41 9.48 21.10
C GLY A 274 -13.68 10.75 20.27
N ARG A 275 -12.98 10.95 19.15
CA ARG A 275 -13.23 12.07 18.23
C ARG A 275 -14.37 11.71 17.28
N THR A 276 -15.10 12.72 16.82
CA THR A 276 -16.11 12.58 15.76
C THR A 276 -15.51 12.93 14.40
N PHE A 277 -16.19 12.55 13.32
CA PHE A 277 -15.77 13.01 12.00
C PHE A 277 -16.03 14.51 11.82
N ALA A 278 -15.14 15.16 11.09
CA ALA A 278 -15.26 16.56 10.68
C ALA A 278 -15.32 16.64 9.16
N PHE A 279 -16.10 17.61 8.66
CA PHE A 279 -16.30 17.84 7.23
C PHE A 279 -16.10 19.33 6.93
N GLN A 280 -15.25 19.64 5.95
CA GLN A 280 -15.08 21.02 5.47
C GLN A 280 -16.09 21.39 4.37
N ARG A 281 -16.87 20.42 3.89
CA ARG A 281 -17.82 20.59 2.78
C ARG A 281 -18.85 19.46 2.74
N PRO A 282 -20.05 19.70 2.16
CA PRO A 282 -20.98 18.64 1.79
C PRO A 282 -20.47 17.84 0.58
N TYR A 283 -21.04 16.66 0.35
CA TYR A 283 -20.77 15.84 -0.83
C TYR A 283 -21.32 16.49 -2.12
N GLY A 284 -20.48 16.56 -3.15
CA GLY A 284 -20.80 17.00 -4.52
C GLY A 284 -20.04 16.18 -5.56
N SER A 285 -19.09 16.81 -6.27
CA SER A 285 -18.21 16.19 -7.27
C SER A 285 -16.76 16.70 -7.18
N TYR A 286 -16.42 17.36 -6.07
CA TYR A 286 -15.15 18.06 -5.91
C TYR A 286 -13.94 17.12 -6.02
N VAL A 287 -14.03 15.92 -5.46
CA VAL A 287 -12.89 15.01 -5.40
C VAL A 287 -12.52 14.55 -6.80
N MET A 288 -13.50 14.14 -7.62
CA MET A 288 -13.24 13.75 -9.01
C MET A 288 -12.64 14.90 -9.81
N GLU A 289 -13.19 16.12 -9.68
CA GLU A 289 -12.70 17.30 -10.40
C GLU A 289 -11.25 17.67 -10.04
N ASN A 290 -10.77 17.27 -8.86
CA ASN A 290 -9.47 17.64 -8.31
C ASN A 290 -8.56 16.42 -8.05
N VAL A 291 -8.92 15.23 -8.55
CA VAL A 291 -8.16 14.01 -8.36
C VAL A 291 -6.74 14.17 -8.91
N LEU A 292 -5.80 13.31 -8.54
CA LEU A 292 -4.45 13.37 -9.07
C LEU A 292 -4.16 12.13 -9.92
N PHE A 293 -3.55 12.31 -11.09
CA PHE A 293 -3.11 11.20 -11.93
C PHE A 293 -1.60 10.95 -11.74
N LYS A 294 -1.19 9.69 -11.77
CA LYS A 294 0.23 9.33 -11.93
C LYS A 294 0.50 9.05 -13.40
N VAL A 295 0.91 10.08 -14.12
CA VAL A 295 0.96 10.06 -15.59
C VAL A 295 2.31 9.57 -16.11
N SER A 296 3.39 10.11 -15.55
CA SER A 296 4.74 9.95 -16.10
C SER A 296 5.51 8.81 -15.48
N TYR A 297 5.39 8.62 -14.16
CA TYR A 297 6.24 7.69 -13.41
C TYR A 297 5.44 6.86 -12.40
N PRO A 298 5.69 5.54 -12.30
CA PRO A 298 5.10 4.67 -11.29
C PRO A 298 5.81 4.89 -9.94
N ALA A 299 5.51 6.01 -9.30
CA ALA A 299 6.19 6.52 -8.11
C ALA A 299 5.18 6.89 -7.03
N GLU A 300 5.57 6.83 -5.76
CA GLU A 300 4.78 7.42 -4.66
C GLU A 300 4.49 8.90 -4.97
N PHE A 301 3.28 9.37 -4.68
CA PHE A 301 2.79 10.61 -5.27
C PHE A 301 3.60 11.85 -4.83
N HIS A 302 4.10 11.87 -3.60
CA HIS A 302 4.85 12.99 -3.02
C HIS A 302 6.24 13.19 -3.68
N SER A 303 6.72 12.24 -4.50
CA SER A 303 7.96 12.38 -5.26
C SER A 303 7.76 12.79 -6.72
N GLN A 304 6.54 12.80 -7.26
CA GLN A 304 6.28 13.01 -8.70
C GLN A 304 6.96 14.27 -9.25
N THR A 305 6.86 15.39 -8.55
CA THR A 305 7.50 16.67 -8.92
C THR A 305 9.02 16.67 -8.70
N ALA A 306 9.53 15.89 -7.74
CA ALA A 306 10.97 15.71 -7.55
C ALA A 306 11.59 14.90 -8.69
N VAL A 307 10.89 13.87 -9.17
CA VAL A 307 11.30 13.09 -10.33
C VAL A 307 11.26 13.94 -11.61
N GLU A 308 10.22 14.75 -11.81
CA GLU A 308 10.16 15.70 -12.94
C GLU A 308 11.28 16.75 -12.89
N ALA A 309 11.62 17.26 -11.70
CA ALA A 309 12.76 18.14 -11.52
C ALA A 309 14.08 17.43 -11.83
N CYS A 310 14.25 16.17 -11.41
CA CYS A 310 15.39 15.34 -11.75
C CYS A 310 15.53 15.09 -13.25
N GLU A 311 14.43 14.91 -13.99
CA GLU A 311 14.46 14.76 -15.46
C GLU A 311 15.03 16.04 -16.13
N LYS A 312 14.59 17.23 -15.69
CA LYS A 312 15.12 18.52 -16.16
C LYS A 312 16.60 18.70 -15.82
N ILE A 313 17.00 18.27 -14.63
CA ILE A 313 18.40 18.29 -14.18
C ILE A 313 19.24 17.30 -15.00
N HIS A 314 18.73 16.10 -15.26
CA HIS A 314 19.40 15.10 -16.09
C HIS A 314 19.72 15.67 -17.47
N ALA A 315 18.74 16.27 -18.15
CA ALA A 315 18.95 16.94 -19.44
C ALA A 315 19.97 18.10 -19.35
N THR A 316 19.99 18.84 -18.24
CA THR A 316 20.97 19.92 -18.00
C THR A 316 22.39 19.37 -17.86
N LEU A 317 22.57 18.25 -17.14
CA LEU A 317 23.87 17.58 -17.00
C LEU A 317 24.36 17.06 -18.36
N GLU A 318 23.49 16.38 -19.13
CA GLU A 318 23.83 15.87 -20.45
C GLU A 318 24.26 17.01 -21.41
N ALA A 319 23.53 18.13 -21.43
CA ALA A 319 23.86 19.29 -22.24
C ALA A 319 25.21 19.92 -21.87
N GLN A 320 25.69 19.71 -20.63
CA GLN A 320 27.00 20.14 -20.15
C GLN A 320 28.10 19.08 -20.32
N GLY A 321 27.78 17.92 -20.90
CA GLY A 321 28.70 16.77 -20.98
C GLY A 321 29.03 16.16 -19.61
N LYS A 322 28.15 16.34 -18.62
CA LYS A 322 28.26 15.80 -17.26
C LYS A 322 27.24 14.69 -17.05
N SER A 323 27.40 13.95 -15.96
CA SER A 323 26.57 12.81 -15.58
C SER A 323 26.21 12.84 -14.10
N ALA A 324 25.38 11.90 -13.67
CA ALA A 324 25.10 11.67 -12.25
C ALA A 324 26.36 11.40 -11.41
N ALA A 325 27.46 10.92 -12.00
CA ALA A 325 28.73 10.70 -11.29
C ALA A 325 29.40 12.02 -10.87
N ASP A 326 29.10 13.12 -11.56
CA ASP A 326 29.64 14.46 -11.29
C ASP A 326 28.94 15.16 -10.12
N ILE A 327 27.87 14.55 -9.58
CA ILE A 327 27.09 15.10 -8.48
C ILE A 327 27.78 14.86 -7.14
N LYS A 328 28.03 15.96 -6.42
CA LYS A 328 28.56 15.96 -5.06
C LYS A 328 27.45 15.83 -4.02
N ALA A 329 26.41 16.64 -4.11
CA ALA A 329 25.28 16.65 -3.17
C ALA A 329 24.00 17.20 -3.83
N ILE A 330 22.84 16.79 -3.31
CA ILE A 330 21.54 17.33 -3.71
C ILE A 330 20.76 17.73 -2.46
N THR A 331 20.24 18.95 -2.43
CA THR A 331 19.23 19.38 -1.44
C THR A 331 17.86 19.39 -2.11
N CYS A 332 16.93 18.60 -1.59
CA CYS A 332 15.54 18.55 -2.01
C CYS A 332 14.68 19.28 -0.98
N ARG A 333 14.26 20.51 -1.29
CA ARG A 333 13.26 21.25 -0.51
C ARG A 333 11.89 20.69 -0.85
N THR A 334 11.17 20.20 0.16
CA THR A 334 9.90 19.46 -0.01
C THR A 334 8.89 19.83 1.09
N HIS A 335 7.72 19.20 1.14
CA HIS A 335 6.69 19.41 2.17
C HIS A 335 6.70 18.29 3.24
N ASP A 336 6.12 18.55 4.43
CA ASP A 336 6.11 17.64 5.60
C ASP A 336 5.70 16.21 5.24
N ALA A 337 4.65 16.05 4.44
CA ALA A 337 4.18 14.73 4.02
C ALA A 337 5.26 13.91 3.30
N CYS A 338 6.08 14.53 2.46
CA CYS A 338 7.16 13.83 1.75
C CYS A 338 8.21 13.33 2.73
N VAL A 339 8.65 14.23 3.65
CA VAL A 339 9.64 13.91 4.69
C VAL A 339 9.14 12.77 5.58
N ARG A 340 7.86 12.79 5.98
CA ARG A 340 7.29 11.79 6.88
C ARG A 340 7.10 10.41 6.25
N ILE A 341 6.87 10.34 4.93
CA ILE A 341 6.43 9.11 4.26
C ILE A 341 7.56 8.42 3.51
N ILE A 342 8.33 9.19 2.73
CA ILE A 342 9.22 8.65 1.69
C ILE A 342 10.66 9.12 1.80
N ASP A 343 11.02 9.92 2.80
CA ASP A 343 12.43 10.17 3.13
C ASP A 343 13.04 8.92 3.80
N LYS A 344 13.92 8.25 3.08
CA LYS A 344 14.59 7.00 3.52
C LYS A 344 16.09 7.03 3.22
N GLN A 345 16.73 8.20 3.33
CA GLN A 345 18.11 8.44 2.89
C GLN A 345 19.10 7.35 3.33
N PHE A 346 18.98 6.86 4.57
CA PHE A 346 19.90 5.90 5.18
C PHE A 346 19.31 4.50 5.38
N LYS A 347 18.07 4.26 4.97
CA LYS A 347 17.46 2.93 5.06
C LYS A 347 18.04 2.01 3.97
N PRO A 348 18.38 0.74 4.27
CA PRO A 348 18.57 -0.27 3.23
C PRO A 348 17.32 -0.46 2.36
N MET A 349 17.54 -0.66 1.06
CA MET A 349 16.49 -0.88 0.06
C MET A 349 16.31 -2.39 -0.16
N ASP A 350 15.55 -3.02 0.73
CA ASP A 350 15.50 -4.49 0.85
C ASP A 350 14.52 -5.17 -0.12
N ASN A 351 13.57 -4.40 -0.68
CA ASN A 351 12.52 -4.92 -1.55
C ASN A 351 11.96 -3.82 -2.47
N PHE A 352 11.10 -4.24 -3.41
CA PHE A 352 10.37 -3.35 -4.33
C PHE A 352 9.67 -2.18 -3.60
N ALA A 353 8.95 -2.49 -2.53
CA ALA A 353 8.11 -1.51 -1.82
C ALA A 353 8.91 -0.50 -0.98
N ASP A 354 10.18 -0.80 -0.70
CA ASP A 354 11.08 0.19 -0.11
C ASP A 354 11.53 1.22 -1.14
N ARG A 355 11.82 0.77 -2.37
CA ARG A 355 12.35 1.60 -3.46
C ARG A 355 11.28 2.52 -4.04
N ASP A 356 10.06 2.02 -4.25
CA ASP A 356 8.95 2.83 -4.76
C ASP A 356 8.44 3.88 -3.74
N HIS A 357 8.81 3.75 -2.47
CA HIS A 357 8.53 4.70 -1.36
C HIS A 357 9.82 5.34 -0.81
N CYS A 358 10.82 5.59 -1.66
CA CYS A 358 12.04 6.29 -1.31
C CYS A 358 12.30 7.41 -2.31
N ILE A 359 12.08 8.67 -1.92
CA ILE A 359 12.30 9.82 -2.81
C ILE A 359 13.73 9.86 -3.35
N GLN A 360 14.70 9.54 -2.50
CA GLN A 360 16.10 9.51 -2.90
C GLN A 360 16.37 8.44 -3.96
N TYR A 361 15.74 7.26 -3.87
CA TYR A 361 15.91 6.21 -4.87
C TYR A 361 15.31 6.65 -6.21
N MET A 362 14.06 7.11 -6.21
CA MET A 362 13.36 7.55 -7.42
C MET A 362 14.09 8.71 -8.13
N CYS A 363 14.56 9.70 -7.38
CA CYS A 363 15.38 10.80 -7.91
C CYS A 363 16.72 10.30 -8.45
N ALA A 364 17.41 9.41 -7.73
CA ALA A 364 18.70 8.89 -8.17
C ALA A 364 18.59 8.07 -9.46
N VAL A 365 17.57 7.23 -9.60
CA VAL A 365 17.32 6.46 -10.84
C VAL A 365 17.08 7.38 -12.02
N MET A 366 16.23 8.41 -11.85
CA MET A 366 15.98 9.39 -12.92
C MET A 366 17.26 10.13 -13.33
N LEU A 367 18.08 10.56 -12.38
CA LEU A 367 19.33 11.27 -12.68
C LEU A 367 20.36 10.38 -13.38
N VAL A 368 20.41 9.10 -13.05
CA VAL A 368 21.38 8.13 -13.62
C VAL A 368 20.95 7.67 -15.00
N TYR A 369 19.68 7.34 -15.20
CA TYR A 369 19.21 6.66 -16.41
C TYR A 369 18.35 7.52 -17.34
N GLY A 370 17.94 8.72 -16.91
CA GLY A 370 16.99 9.56 -17.66
C GLY A 370 15.60 8.94 -17.78
N ARG A 371 15.28 7.95 -16.94
CA ARG A 371 13.98 7.24 -16.91
C ARG A 371 13.64 6.77 -15.49
N LEU A 372 12.37 6.53 -15.24
CA LEU A 372 11.87 5.80 -14.06
C LEU A 372 10.67 4.94 -14.46
N THR A 373 10.81 3.63 -14.37
CA THR A 373 9.81 2.63 -14.78
C THR A 373 9.56 1.61 -13.67
N ALA A 374 8.48 0.84 -13.77
CA ALA A 374 8.16 -0.19 -12.78
C ALA A 374 9.24 -1.30 -12.73
N ALA A 375 9.97 -1.50 -13.83
CA ALA A 375 11.06 -2.46 -13.93
C ALA A 375 12.33 -2.03 -13.17
N ASP A 376 12.41 -0.78 -12.70
CA ASP A 376 13.57 -0.27 -11.96
C ASP A 376 13.52 -0.61 -10.46
N TYR A 377 12.40 -1.15 -9.95
CA TYR A 377 12.21 -1.44 -8.52
C TYR A 377 12.49 -2.87 -8.06
N PRO A 378 12.35 -3.96 -8.86
CA PRO A 378 12.68 -5.31 -8.42
C PRO A 378 14.16 -5.46 -7.99
N ASP A 379 14.45 -6.36 -7.05
CA ASP A 379 15.79 -6.49 -6.43
C ASP A 379 16.92 -6.76 -7.43
N GLY A 380 16.64 -7.50 -8.50
CA GLY A 380 17.61 -7.82 -9.57
C GLY A 380 17.64 -6.83 -10.73
N SER A 381 16.95 -5.68 -10.63
CA SER A 381 16.94 -4.70 -11.71
C SER A 381 18.31 -4.02 -11.87
N GLU A 382 18.56 -3.48 -13.06
CA GLU A 382 19.76 -2.68 -13.35
C GLU A 382 19.89 -1.51 -12.37
N ALA A 383 18.78 -0.83 -12.09
CA ALA A 383 18.74 0.29 -11.16
C ALA A 383 18.96 -0.14 -9.70
N ALA A 384 18.34 -1.24 -9.25
CA ALA A 384 18.43 -1.69 -7.86
C ALA A 384 19.82 -2.21 -7.49
N THR A 385 20.54 -2.75 -8.48
CA THR A 385 21.91 -3.27 -8.31
C THR A 385 23.00 -2.24 -8.63
N SER A 386 22.62 -1.05 -9.09
CA SER A 386 23.56 0.00 -9.52
C SER A 386 24.30 0.65 -8.33
N PRO A 387 25.65 0.54 -8.28
CA PRO A 387 26.44 1.23 -7.26
C PRO A 387 26.31 2.75 -7.33
N LEU A 388 26.09 3.30 -8.53
CA LEU A 388 25.94 4.74 -8.74
C LEU A 388 24.60 5.25 -8.18
N VAL A 389 23.49 4.52 -8.43
CA VAL A 389 22.18 4.85 -7.82
C VAL A 389 22.28 4.82 -6.30
N GLU A 390 22.89 3.77 -5.73
CA GLU A 390 23.02 3.63 -4.28
C GLU A 390 23.91 4.72 -3.67
N ALA A 391 25.01 5.09 -4.33
CA ALA A 391 25.87 6.18 -3.90
C ALA A 391 25.17 7.54 -3.99
N LEU A 392 24.43 7.79 -5.07
CA LEU A 392 23.73 9.06 -5.29
C LEU A 392 22.56 9.22 -4.32
N ARG A 393 21.78 8.15 -4.07
CA ARG A 393 20.68 8.14 -3.08
C ARG A 393 21.11 8.71 -1.73
N LYS A 394 22.30 8.32 -1.24
CA LYS A 394 22.86 8.78 0.04
C LYS A 394 23.27 10.26 0.04
N LYS A 395 23.41 10.88 -1.14
CA LYS A 395 23.76 12.29 -1.32
C LYS A 395 22.54 13.21 -1.43
N ILE A 396 21.33 12.67 -1.48
CA ILE A 396 20.08 13.43 -1.60
C ILE A 396 19.49 13.66 -0.20
N LYS A 397 19.51 14.91 0.26
CA LYS A 397 18.95 15.32 1.55
C LYS A 397 17.60 16.01 1.35
N CYS A 398 16.57 15.55 2.05
CA CYS A 398 15.27 16.22 2.08
C CYS A 398 15.21 17.26 3.20
N VAL A 399 14.61 18.42 2.92
CA VAL A 399 14.41 19.52 3.87
C VAL A 399 12.99 20.05 3.71
N GLU A 400 12.24 20.18 4.81
CA GLU A 400 10.91 20.76 4.76
C GLU A 400 10.96 22.27 4.43
N ASP A 401 10.12 22.70 3.49
CA ASP A 401 9.74 24.08 3.23
C ASP A 401 8.31 24.32 3.74
N ALA A 402 8.18 25.19 4.74
CA ALA A 402 6.90 25.54 5.36
C ALA A 402 5.86 26.11 4.37
N ARG A 403 6.29 26.76 3.29
CA ARG A 403 5.39 27.20 2.21
C ARG A 403 4.82 25.99 1.47
N PHE A 404 5.67 25.04 1.07
CA PHE A 404 5.20 23.84 0.36
C PHE A 404 4.25 23.01 1.23
N THR A 405 4.53 22.88 2.53
CA THR A 405 3.60 22.22 3.48
C THR A 405 2.25 22.95 3.57
N ARG A 406 2.24 24.28 3.64
CA ARG A 406 1.00 25.06 3.69
C ARG A 406 0.19 24.90 2.40
N ASP A 407 0.84 25.06 1.24
CA ASP A 407 0.17 25.04 -0.06
C ASP A 407 -0.36 23.63 -0.41
N TYR A 408 0.28 22.56 0.11
CA TYR A 408 -0.23 21.19 0.06
C TYR A 408 -1.60 21.03 0.75
N HIS A 409 -1.84 21.74 1.85
CA HIS A 409 -3.10 21.70 2.59
C HIS A 409 -4.14 22.73 2.13
N ASP A 410 -3.73 23.75 1.36
CA ASP A 410 -4.64 24.78 0.86
C ASP A 410 -5.59 24.19 -0.19
N PRO A 411 -6.92 24.13 0.05
CA PRO A 411 -7.88 23.56 -0.89
C PRO A 411 -7.95 24.26 -2.25
N ALA A 412 -7.45 25.50 -2.37
CA ALA A 412 -7.37 26.24 -3.62
C ALA A 412 -6.12 25.89 -4.45
N LEU A 413 -5.08 25.33 -3.82
CA LEU A 413 -3.80 25.01 -4.46
C LEU A 413 -3.59 23.50 -4.56
N ARG A 414 -3.44 22.84 -3.40
CA ARG A 414 -3.11 21.41 -3.24
C ARG A 414 -1.89 20.97 -4.05
N THR A 415 -0.89 21.85 -4.13
CA THR A 415 0.36 21.58 -4.84
C THR A 415 1.21 20.54 -4.10
N ILE A 416 2.05 19.82 -4.84
CA ILE A 416 2.90 18.74 -4.32
C ILE A 416 4.33 19.14 -4.66
N SER A 417 4.78 20.24 -4.09
CA SER A 417 5.98 20.93 -4.56
C SER A 417 7.28 20.28 -4.11
N ASN A 418 8.24 20.20 -5.03
CA ASN A 418 9.64 19.86 -4.73
C ASN A 418 10.58 20.84 -5.46
N GLY A 419 11.64 21.27 -4.78
CA GLY A 419 12.72 22.08 -5.32
C GLY A 419 14.06 21.38 -5.13
N LEU A 420 14.84 21.22 -6.20
CA LEU A 420 16.12 20.50 -6.16
C LEU A 420 17.28 21.44 -6.52
N THR A 421 18.26 21.51 -5.61
CA THR A 421 19.55 22.20 -5.82
C THR A 421 20.66 21.17 -5.88
N VAL A 422 21.48 21.20 -6.94
CA VAL A 422 22.56 20.23 -7.19
C VAL A 422 23.92 20.91 -7.10
N GLU A 423 24.76 20.41 -6.20
CA GLU A 423 26.18 20.77 -6.11
C GLU A 423 27.01 19.71 -6.84
N LEU A 424 27.92 20.15 -7.70
CA LEU A 424 28.81 19.30 -8.50
C LEU A 424 30.19 19.14 -7.85
N ASN A 425 30.93 18.12 -8.26
CA ASN A 425 32.26 17.80 -7.74
C ASN A 425 33.31 18.90 -8.01
N ASP A 426 33.10 19.72 -9.05
CA ASP A 426 33.94 20.87 -9.40
C ASP A 426 33.64 22.12 -8.55
N GLY A 427 32.68 22.04 -7.63
CA GLY A 427 32.24 23.14 -6.75
C GLY A 427 31.19 24.06 -7.36
N SER A 428 30.79 23.86 -8.62
CA SER A 428 29.67 24.59 -9.20
C SER A 428 28.32 24.10 -8.66
N VAL A 429 27.33 25.00 -8.65
CA VAL A 429 25.96 24.72 -8.21
C VAL A 429 25.03 25.05 -9.36
N LEU A 430 24.15 24.12 -9.73
CA LEU A 430 23.11 24.34 -10.74
C LEU A 430 21.98 25.21 -10.17
N ASP A 431 21.31 25.96 -11.03
CA ASP A 431 20.08 26.68 -10.65
C ASP A 431 19.05 25.73 -10.05
N GLU A 432 18.33 26.18 -9.01
CA GLU A 432 17.29 25.36 -8.38
C GLU A 432 16.15 25.09 -9.37
N VAL A 433 15.81 23.81 -9.55
CA VAL A 433 14.65 23.41 -10.34
C VAL A 433 13.49 23.14 -9.39
N VAL A 434 12.46 23.99 -9.47
CA VAL A 434 11.22 23.86 -8.68
C VAL A 434 10.08 23.41 -9.58
N VAL A 435 9.36 22.38 -9.15
CA VAL A 435 8.11 21.93 -9.77
C VAL A 435 7.04 21.89 -8.69
N GLU A 436 6.02 22.74 -8.83
CA GLU A 436 4.96 22.88 -7.81
C GLU A 436 3.80 21.90 -8.01
N ALA A 437 3.35 21.77 -9.26
CA ALA A 437 2.24 20.89 -9.63
C ALA A 437 2.75 19.75 -10.53
N PRO A 438 2.59 18.48 -10.14
CA PRO A 438 2.95 17.36 -11.01
C PRO A 438 2.05 17.37 -12.25
N LEU A 439 2.51 16.73 -13.34
CA LEU A 439 1.75 16.68 -14.60
C LEU A 439 0.29 16.24 -14.40
N GLY A 440 0.05 15.22 -13.56
CA GLY A 440 -1.29 14.74 -13.27
C GLY A 440 -2.12 15.59 -12.29
N HIS A 441 -1.68 16.79 -11.93
CA HIS A 441 -2.45 17.73 -11.12
C HIS A 441 -3.58 18.40 -11.93
N ARG A 442 -4.64 18.87 -11.26
CA ARG A 442 -5.76 19.58 -11.93
C ARG A 442 -5.29 20.76 -12.79
N LEU A 443 -4.32 21.52 -12.28
CA LEU A 443 -3.78 22.71 -12.94
C LEU A 443 -3.11 22.42 -14.29
N ARG A 444 -2.70 21.17 -14.54
CA ARG A 444 -2.00 20.74 -15.76
C ARG A 444 -2.81 19.72 -16.57
N ARG A 445 -4.14 19.67 -16.37
CA ARG A 445 -5.01 18.64 -16.97
C ARG A 445 -4.90 18.51 -18.48
N GLU A 446 -4.95 19.61 -19.21
CA GLU A 446 -4.89 19.56 -20.68
C GLU A 446 -3.50 19.12 -21.18
N GLU A 447 -2.43 19.44 -20.45
CA GLU A 447 -1.08 18.92 -20.70
C GLU A 447 -1.00 17.41 -20.38
N ALA A 448 -1.73 16.96 -19.36
CA ALA A 448 -1.73 15.58 -18.88
C ALA A 448 -2.50 14.61 -19.79
N LYS A 449 -3.63 15.03 -20.38
CA LYS A 449 -4.52 14.15 -21.15
C LYS A 449 -3.80 13.35 -22.26
N PRO A 450 -2.96 13.95 -23.12
CA PRO A 450 -2.18 13.20 -24.10
C PRO A 450 -1.26 12.15 -23.47
N ALA A 451 -0.64 12.47 -22.34
CA ALA A 451 0.27 11.57 -21.64
C ALA A 451 -0.48 10.45 -20.90
N ILE A 452 -1.69 10.70 -20.37
CA ILE A 452 -2.60 9.67 -19.83
C ILE A 452 -2.99 8.69 -20.93
N LEU A 453 -3.36 9.20 -22.12
CA LEU A 453 -3.72 8.34 -23.24
C LEU A 453 -2.52 7.52 -23.73
N ALA A 454 -1.34 8.12 -23.82
CA ALA A 454 -0.11 7.41 -24.16
C ALA A 454 0.21 6.31 -23.13
N LYS A 455 0.02 6.58 -21.83
CA LYS A 455 0.15 5.58 -20.77
C LYS A 455 -0.86 4.44 -20.96
N TYR A 456 -2.14 4.77 -21.16
CA TYR A 456 -3.19 3.77 -21.41
C TYR A 456 -2.83 2.87 -22.60
N LYS A 457 -2.44 3.47 -23.74
CA LYS A 457 -1.98 2.72 -24.91
C LYS A 457 -0.82 1.78 -24.60
N ARG A 458 0.23 2.27 -23.93
CA ARG A 458 1.40 1.44 -23.56
C ARG A 458 1.02 0.25 -22.67
N HIS A 459 -0.02 0.39 -21.84
CA HIS A 459 -0.49 -0.70 -20.98
C HIS A 459 -1.42 -1.68 -21.70
N LEU A 460 -2.01 -1.29 -22.83
CA LEU A 460 -2.79 -2.20 -23.70
C LEU A 460 -1.91 -3.05 -24.61
N GLU A 461 -0.83 -2.46 -25.14
CA GLU A 461 0.05 -3.08 -26.15
C GLU A 461 0.61 -4.47 -25.79
N PRO A 462 0.92 -4.80 -24.52
CA PRO A 462 1.38 -6.14 -24.15
C PRO A 462 0.29 -7.22 -24.14
N HIS A 463 -0.98 -6.83 -24.17
CA HIS A 463 -2.13 -7.73 -23.96
C HIS A 463 -2.95 -7.94 -25.23
N TYR A 464 -2.97 -6.97 -26.15
CA TYR A 464 -3.88 -7.00 -27.29
C TYR A 464 -3.18 -6.71 -28.62
N ALA A 465 -3.73 -7.26 -29.71
CA ALA A 465 -3.30 -6.95 -31.06
C ALA A 465 -3.46 -5.44 -31.38
N ALA A 466 -2.63 -4.93 -32.29
CA ALA A 466 -2.56 -3.50 -32.61
C ALA A 466 -3.91 -2.87 -33.01
N ASP A 467 -4.76 -3.60 -33.72
CA ASP A 467 -6.09 -3.13 -34.13
C ASP A 467 -7.04 -3.00 -32.93
N ARG A 468 -6.99 -3.95 -31.98
CA ARG A 468 -7.75 -3.89 -30.72
C ARG A 468 -7.27 -2.73 -29.85
N VAL A 469 -5.96 -2.55 -29.72
CA VAL A 469 -5.37 -1.39 -29.01
C VAL A 469 -5.87 -0.09 -29.64
N LYS A 470 -5.83 0.02 -30.97
CA LYS A 470 -6.34 1.20 -31.68
C LYS A 470 -7.83 1.42 -31.42
N GLN A 471 -8.65 0.37 -31.49
CA GLN A 471 -10.08 0.44 -31.20
C GLN A 471 -10.35 0.98 -29.78
N LEU A 472 -9.64 0.46 -28.78
CA LEU A 472 -9.80 0.88 -27.38
C LEU A 472 -9.33 2.31 -27.14
N VAL A 473 -8.24 2.73 -27.78
CA VAL A 473 -7.73 4.11 -27.70
C VAL A 473 -8.70 5.09 -28.37
N ASP A 474 -9.17 4.79 -29.57
CA ASP A 474 -10.13 5.63 -30.30
C ASP A 474 -11.45 5.74 -29.52
N LEU A 475 -11.94 4.61 -28.96
CA LEU A 475 -13.13 4.59 -28.11
C LEU A 475 -12.95 5.44 -26.85
N GLY A 476 -11.77 5.39 -26.21
CA GLY A 476 -11.44 6.22 -25.05
C GLY A 476 -11.48 7.73 -25.32
N GLN A 477 -11.26 8.14 -26.58
CA GLN A 477 -11.33 9.54 -27.02
C GLN A 477 -12.74 9.96 -27.45
N ASP A 478 -13.62 9.04 -27.84
CA ASP A 478 -15.01 9.32 -28.17
C ASP A 478 -15.91 9.20 -26.94
N ALA A 479 -15.97 10.29 -26.17
CA ALA A 479 -16.79 10.38 -24.96
C ALA A 479 -18.25 9.97 -25.16
N LYS A 480 -18.86 10.32 -26.30
CA LYS A 480 -20.28 10.08 -26.55
C LYS A 480 -20.54 8.59 -26.76
N THR A 481 -19.69 7.94 -27.56
CA THR A 481 -19.82 6.52 -27.83
C THR A 481 -19.48 5.69 -26.60
N LEU A 482 -18.39 6.03 -25.89
CA LEU A 482 -18.00 5.34 -24.66
C LEU A 482 -19.09 5.44 -23.60
N ASP A 483 -19.59 6.64 -23.29
CA ASP A 483 -20.61 6.85 -22.25
C ASP A 483 -21.88 6.01 -22.48
N ALA A 484 -22.29 5.84 -23.74
CA ALA A 484 -23.50 5.13 -24.12
C ALA A 484 -23.33 3.61 -24.24
N MET A 485 -22.09 3.09 -24.22
CA MET A 485 -21.80 1.68 -24.40
C MET A 485 -22.29 0.86 -23.20
N ALA A 486 -22.88 -0.32 -23.46
CA ALA A 486 -23.22 -1.24 -22.38
C ALA A 486 -21.95 -1.74 -21.68
N VAL A 487 -21.98 -1.84 -20.35
CA VAL A 487 -20.77 -2.15 -19.58
C VAL A 487 -20.22 -3.53 -19.89
N ASP A 488 -21.09 -4.53 -20.13
CA ASP A 488 -20.68 -5.90 -20.46
C ASP A 488 -19.99 -5.96 -21.82
N GLU A 489 -20.51 -5.23 -22.80
CA GLU A 489 -19.90 -5.11 -24.13
C GLU A 489 -18.53 -4.42 -24.05
N TYR A 490 -18.38 -3.41 -23.19
CA TYR A 490 -17.07 -2.78 -22.98
C TYR A 490 -16.08 -3.72 -22.30
N VAL A 491 -16.52 -4.48 -21.29
CA VAL A 491 -15.68 -5.47 -20.61
C VAL A 491 -15.30 -6.62 -21.56
N ASP A 492 -16.20 -7.05 -22.44
CA ASP A 492 -15.91 -8.04 -23.49
C ASP A 492 -14.83 -7.55 -24.47
N LEU A 493 -14.70 -6.23 -24.69
CA LEU A 493 -13.60 -5.70 -25.50
C LEU A 493 -12.22 -5.88 -24.87
N LEU A 494 -12.17 -6.10 -23.55
CA LEU A 494 -10.95 -6.28 -22.76
C LEU A 494 -10.69 -7.76 -22.43
N ASP A 495 -11.49 -8.68 -22.96
CA ASP A 495 -11.26 -10.11 -22.76
C ASP A 495 -10.10 -10.63 -23.62
N ASP A 496 -9.47 -11.72 -23.19
CA ASP A 496 -8.29 -12.33 -23.83
C ASP A 496 -8.69 -13.45 -24.83
N ASP A 497 -9.98 -13.55 -25.19
CA ASP A 497 -10.57 -14.65 -25.97
C ASP A 497 -10.26 -14.61 -27.50
N ASP A 498 -9.26 -13.84 -27.96
CA ASP A 498 -8.88 -13.80 -29.39
C ASP A 498 -8.21 -15.13 -29.88
N ASP A 499 -8.21 -16.21 -29.07
CA ASP A 499 -7.70 -17.55 -29.42
C ASP A 499 -8.80 -18.60 -29.78
N GLU A 500 -10.09 -18.24 -29.85
CA GLU A 500 -11.18 -19.22 -30.16
C GLU A 500 -11.61 -19.34 -31.64
N ASP A 501 -10.92 -18.69 -32.59
CA ASP A 501 -11.14 -18.92 -34.02
C ASP A 501 -9.89 -19.54 -34.68
N ASP A 502 -9.74 -20.87 -34.57
CA ASP A 502 -9.41 -21.82 -35.67
C ASP A 502 -8.72 -23.12 -35.15
N VAL A 503 -9.09 -24.23 -35.78
CA VAL A 503 -8.48 -25.56 -35.80
C VAL A 503 -8.82 -26.56 -34.67
N SER A 504 -9.75 -27.44 -35.04
CA SER A 504 -9.90 -28.82 -34.60
C SER A 504 -8.61 -29.50 -34.13
N LEU A 505 -8.69 -30.20 -32.99
CA LEU A 505 -7.68 -31.16 -32.51
C LEU A 505 -7.30 -32.17 -33.62
N GLY A 506 -6.19 -31.88 -34.31
CA GLY A 506 -5.56 -32.73 -35.29
C GLY A 506 -4.05 -32.72 -35.08
N ASN A 507 -3.53 -33.82 -34.56
CA ASN A 507 -2.09 -34.11 -34.47
C ASN A 507 -1.41 -33.89 -35.83
N VAL A 508 -0.50 -32.91 -35.96
CA VAL A 508 0.66 -32.99 -36.87
C VAL A 508 1.81 -32.14 -36.32
N TYR A 509 2.96 -32.78 -36.13
CA TYR A 509 4.27 -32.17 -35.92
C TYR A 509 4.80 -31.57 -37.23
N ASP A 510 5.60 -30.49 -37.10
CA ASP A 510 6.61 -29.95 -38.03
C ASP A 510 6.35 -28.63 -38.80
N GLU A 511 7.32 -27.72 -38.55
CA GLU A 511 7.87 -26.58 -39.34
C GLU A 511 7.29 -25.15 -39.16
N PRO A 512 8.16 -24.09 -39.21
CA PRO A 512 8.14 -23.03 -38.21
C PRO A 512 7.88 -21.62 -38.76
N PHE A 513 7.10 -20.85 -38.00
CA PHE A 513 7.18 -19.39 -37.95
C PHE A 513 7.42 -18.99 -36.48
N MET A 514 8.62 -18.53 -36.14
CA MET A 514 8.97 -18.11 -34.78
C MET A 514 8.37 -16.73 -34.47
N VAL A 515 7.43 -16.68 -33.53
CA VAL A 515 6.85 -15.44 -32.97
C VAL A 515 7.83 -14.83 -31.95
N ALA A 516 7.77 -13.51 -31.72
CA ALA A 516 8.70 -12.76 -30.87
C ALA A 516 8.89 -13.32 -29.43
N GLY A 517 7.91 -14.07 -28.90
CA GLY A 517 8.01 -14.78 -27.62
C GLY A 517 9.05 -15.89 -27.60
N ASP A 518 9.27 -16.60 -28.71
CA ASP A 518 10.26 -17.68 -28.79
C ASP A 518 11.69 -17.15 -28.79
N ARG A 519 11.92 -15.96 -29.38
CA ARG A 519 13.23 -15.30 -29.34
C ARG A 519 13.61 -14.91 -27.91
N GLN A 520 12.66 -14.39 -27.14
CA GLN A 520 12.87 -14.03 -25.73
C GLN A 520 13.15 -15.28 -24.89
N ARG A 521 12.41 -16.36 -25.12
CA ARG A 521 12.62 -17.65 -24.47
C ARG A 521 14.00 -18.25 -24.77
N VAL A 522 14.47 -18.16 -26.01
CA VAL A 522 15.83 -18.58 -26.41
C VAL A 522 16.90 -17.74 -25.70
N ILE A 523 16.71 -16.42 -25.60
CA ILE A 523 17.64 -15.53 -24.90
C ILE A 523 17.71 -15.85 -23.41
N GLU A 524 16.58 -16.07 -22.75
CA GLU A 524 16.50 -16.43 -21.33
C GLU A 524 17.09 -17.81 -21.03
N THR A 525 16.84 -18.77 -21.92
CA THR A 525 17.42 -20.11 -21.83
C THR A 525 18.94 -20.07 -21.98
N ASN A 526 19.46 -19.36 -22.98
CA ASN A 526 20.91 -19.18 -23.17
C ASN A 526 21.55 -18.45 -21.99
N ARG A 527 20.88 -17.43 -21.43
CA ARG A 527 21.34 -16.74 -20.20
C ARG A 527 21.44 -17.70 -19.01
N SER A 528 20.45 -18.57 -18.83
CA SER A 528 20.42 -19.55 -17.74
C SER A 528 21.54 -20.60 -17.89
N ILE A 529 21.80 -21.06 -19.11
CA ILE A 529 22.91 -21.98 -19.41
C ILE A 529 24.26 -21.34 -19.09
N ARG A 530 24.47 -20.05 -19.42
CA ARG A 530 25.70 -19.32 -19.07
C ARG A 530 25.88 -19.15 -17.58
N LEU A 531 24.82 -18.83 -16.85
CA LEU A 531 24.87 -18.72 -15.39
C LEU A 531 25.27 -20.05 -14.73
N ILE A 532 24.71 -21.16 -15.18
CA ILE A 532 25.07 -22.49 -14.65
C ILE A 532 26.56 -22.79 -14.93
N LYS A 533 27.06 -22.48 -16.13
CA LYS A 533 28.48 -22.65 -16.46
C LYS A 533 29.40 -21.80 -15.58
N ASN A 534 29.06 -20.52 -15.38
CA ASN A 534 29.85 -19.63 -14.53
C ASN A 534 29.88 -20.09 -13.06
N GLU A 535 28.77 -20.61 -12.53
CA GLU A 535 28.73 -21.16 -11.17
C GLU A 535 29.55 -22.46 -11.07
N LEU A 536 29.50 -23.33 -12.09
CA LEU A 536 30.35 -24.52 -12.16
C LEU A 536 31.84 -24.15 -12.23
N GLU A 537 32.21 -23.12 -12.99
CA GLU A 537 33.58 -22.58 -13.04
C GLU A 537 33.99 -22.04 -11.66
N SER A 538 33.11 -21.30 -10.96
CA SER A 538 33.38 -20.82 -9.61
C SER A 538 33.58 -21.95 -8.60
N LEU A 539 32.84 -23.06 -8.74
CA LEU A 539 33.00 -24.24 -7.88
C LEU A 539 34.30 -25.00 -8.19
N LEU A 540 34.73 -25.02 -9.45
CA LEU A 540 36.02 -25.57 -9.86
C LEU A 540 37.18 -24.73 -9.32
N GLU A 541 37.12 -23.39 -9.44
CA GLU A 541 38.12 -22.47 -8.89
C GLU A 541 38.27 -22.55 -7.36
N LYS A 542 37.21 -22.97 -6.67
CA LYS A 542 37.18 -23.16 -5.21
C LYS A 542 37.53 -24.58 -4.77
N ASP A 543 37.98 -25.44 -5.70
CA ASP A 543 38.30 -26.85 -5.48
C ASP A 543 37.14 -27.68 -4.90
N VAL A 544 35.89 -27.24 -5.08
CA VAL A 544 34.69 -27.95 -4.59
C VAL A 544 34.32 -29.11 -5.52
N ILE A 545 34.61 -28.96 -6.81
CA ILE A 545 34.46 -30.00 -7.82
C ILE A 545 35.78 -30.18 -8.57
N THR A 546 36.05 -31.39 -9.06
CA THR A 546 37.25 -31.67 -9.87
C THR A 546 37.02 -31.26 -11.33
N GLU A 547 38.11 -31.09 -12.08
CA GLU A 547 38.06 -30.80 -13.52
C GLU A 547 37.24 -31.85 -14.29
N ASP A 548 37.37 -33.13 -13.94
CA ASP A 548 36.56 -34.23 -14.50
C ASP A 548 35.05 -34.08 -14.24
N VAL A 549 34.66 -33.58 -13.05
CA VAL A 549 33.25 -33.35 -12.68
C VAL A 549 32.70 -32.13 -13.41
N PHE A 550 33.47 -31.05 -13.47
CA PHE A 550 33.14 -29.86 -14.25
C PHE A 550 32.89 -30.22 -15.73
N ASP A 551 33.78 -31.00 -16.32
CA ASP A 551 33.69 -31.46 -17.70
C ASP A 551 32.47 -32.35 -17.95
N SER A 552 32.18 -33.27 -17.01
CA SER A 552 31.06 -34.18 -17.11
C SER A 552 29.72 -33.44 -17.06
N ILE A 553 29.56 -32.49 -16.15
CA ILE A 553 28.35 -31.69 -16.01
C ILE A 553 28.22 -30.71 -17.19
N SER A 554 29.31 -30.05 -17.59
CA SER A 554 29.32 -29.11 -18.72
C SER A 554 28.94 -29.77 -20.04
N ARG A 555 29.29 -31.04 -20.25
CA ARG A 555 28.88 -31.84 -21.42
C ARG A 555 27.40 -32.25 -21.39
N GLN A 556 26.77 -32.29 -20.22
CA GLN A 556 25.34 -32.61 -20.08
C GLN A 556 24.46 -31.38 -20.25
N LEU A 557 25.01 -30.17 -20.18
CA LEU A 557 24.25 -28.95 -20.44
C LEU A 557 23.90 -28.85 -21.94
N PRO A 558 22.66 -28.45 -22.27
CA PRO A 558 22.28 -28.20 -23.65
C PRO A 558 23.13 -27.08 -24.27
N GLY A 559 23.42 -27.19 -25.56
CA GLY A 559 24.10 -26.14 -26.32
C GLY A 559 23.26 -24.87 -26.44
N GLU A 560 23.91 -23.71 -26.57
CA GLU A 560 23.19 -22.45 -26.81
C GLU A 560 22.51 -22.49 -28.17
N SER A 561 21.24 -22.10 -28.21
CA SER A 561 20.49 -22.04 -29.46
C SER A 561 20.81 -20.74 -30.21
N GLY A 562 21.09 -20.84 -31.50
CA GLY A 562 21.42 -19.70 -32.37
C GLY A 562 20.21 -18.80 -32.65
N LEU A 563 20.44 -17.49 -32.79
CA LEU A 563 19.38 -16.48 -33.01
C LEU A 563 19.14 -16.13 -34.49
N SER A 564 19.78 -16.82 -35.44
CA SER A 564 19.72 -16.50 -36.88
C SER A 564 19.38 -17.73 -37.73
N GLY A 565 18.27 -17.66 -38.46
CA GLY A 565 17.98 -18.59 -39.56
C GLY A 565 18.71 -18.15 -40.82
N THR A 566 19.74 -18.90 -41.22
CA THR A 566 20.19 -19.13 -42.62
C THR A 566 21.36 -20.11 -42.59
N GLY A 567 21.28 -21.21 -43.36
CA GLY A 567 22.34 -22.21 -43.46
C GLY A 567 23.46 -21.83 -44.43
N SER A 568 24.67 -22.36 -44.18
CA SER A 568 25.56 -23.04 -45.14
C SER A 568 27.00 -23.16 -44.63
N GLY A 569 27.53 -24.41 -44.58
CA GLY A 569 28.92 -24.79 -44.93
C GLY A 569 30.10 -24.45 -43.98
N PRO A 570 31.03 -25.40 -43.70
CA PRO A 570 32.17 -25.16 -42.81
C PRO A 570 33.39 -24.59 -43.54
N ALA A 571 34.03 -23.58 -42.94
CA ALA A 571 35.36 -23.11 -43.34
C ALA A 571 36.33 -23.15 -42.14
N THR A 572 37.47 -23.78 -42.36
CA THR A 572 38.58 -24.07 -41.44
C THR A 572 39.36 -22.81 -41.03
N PRO A 573 39.83 -22.67 -39.78
CA PRO A 573 40.83 -21.64 -39.41
C PRO A 573 42.25 -22.21 -39.26
N LEU A 574 43.24 -21.42 -39.71
CA LEU A 574 44.68 -21.55 -39.47
C LEU A 574 45.06 -21.05 -38.04
N PRO A 575 46.18 -21.54 -37.44
CA PRO A 575 46.52 -21.25 -36.04
C PRO A 575 47.33 -19.95 -35.86
N ALA A 576 47.04 -19.23 -34.77
CA ALA A 576 47.81 -18.08 -34.30
C ALA A 576 48.53 -18.41 -32.97
N ALA A 577 49.73 -17.83 -32.83
CA ALA A 577 50.74 -18.15 -31.83
C ALA A 577 50.50 -17.56 -30.44
N THR A 578 51.02 -18.27 -29.44
CA THR A 578 51.12 -17.91 -28.01
C THR A 578 52.13 -16.79 -27.73
N PRO A 579 51.92 -16.01 -26.65
CA PRO A 579 53.04 -15.71 -25.76
C PRO A 579 52.76 -15.93 -24.26
N SER A 580 53.86 -16.28 -23.60
CA SER A 580 54.08 -16.69 -22.21
C SER A 580 53.97 -15.58 -21.15
N SER A 581 53.53 -15.96 -19.94
CA SER A 581 53.63 -15.16 -18.70
C SER A 581 54.92 -15.47 -17.91
N PRO A 582 55.48 -14.53 -17.13
CA PRO A 582 56.43 -14.85 -16.05
C PRO A 582 55.82 -14.67 -14.63
N PRO A 583 56.38 -15.36 -13.61
CA PRO A 583 55.69 -15.66 -12.35
C PRO A 583 56.04 -14.72 -11.18
N THR A 584 55.15 -14.74 -10.18
CA THR A 584 55.27 -14.18 -8.83
C THR A 584 56.23 -14.97 -7.94
N HIS A 585 57.03 -14.29 -7.10
CA HIS A 585 57.28 -14.57 -5.67
C HIS A 585 58.43 -13.69 -5.13
N ALA A 586 58.17 -12.91 -4.07
CA ALA A 586 59.02 -12.77 -2.87
C ALA A 586 58.75 -11.44 -2.13
N LEU A 587 58.16 -11.53 -0.94
CA LEU A 587 58.12 -10.48 0.07
C LEU A 587 58.51 -11.14 1.39
N ALA A 588 59.70 -10.83 1.92
CA ALA A 588 60.06 -11.09 3.30
C ALA A 588 61.19 -10.14 3.75
N ASN A 589 60.98 -9.52 4.91
CA ASN A 589 61.94 -8.82 5.78
C ASN A 589 62.32 -7.37 5.45
N VAL A 590 61.56 -6.42 6.01
CA VAL A 590 62.15 -5.22 6.65
C VAL A 590 61.32 -4.83 7.89
N LYS A 591 61.96 -4.80 9.06
CA LYS A 591 61.48 -4.17 10.31
C LYS A 591 62.18 -2.82 10.44
N LEU A 592 61.44 -1.73 10.70
CA LEU A 592 62.00 -0.44 11.13
C LEU A 592 61.14 0.15 12.26
N ALA A 593 61.82 0.64 13.30
CA ALA A 593 61.27 1.21 14.53
C ALA A 593 60.98 2.72 14.39
N PRO A 594 60.09 3.31 15.21
CA PRO A 594 59.74 4.73 15.14
C PRO A 594 60.73 5.62 15.91
N PRO A 595 61.10 6.81 15.42
CA PRO A 595 61.89 7.77 16.20
C PRO A 595 61.02 8.71 17.02
N SER A 596 61.49 8.97 18.24
CA SER A 596 61.05 9.99 19.20
C SER A 596 61.43 11.41 18.76
N TYR A 597 60.58 12.40 19.06
CA TYR A 597 61.00 13.80 19.13
C TYR A 597 60.46 14.51 20.38
N THR A 598 61.34 15.31 20.94
CA THR A 598 61.35 16.01 22.22
C THR A 598 60.58 17.33 22.20
N GLN A 599 60.09 17.73 23.38
CA GLN A 599 59.52 19.04 23.72
C GLN A 599 60.52 20.19 23.50
N SER A 600 60.04 21.31 22.98
CA SER A 600 60.60 22.64 23.24
C SER A 600 59.50 23.69 23.29
N ALA A 601 59.61 24.57 24.29
CA ALA A 601 58.69 25.63 24.63
C ALA A 601 59.06 26.96 23.94
N ALA A 602 58.07 27.73 23.50
CA ALA A 602 58.20 29.16 23.22
C ALA A 602 56.87 29.88 23.50
N ALA A 603 56.98 31.03 24.19
CA ALA A 603 55.91 31.79 24.83
C ALA A 603 55.07 32.64 23.87
N GLY A 604 53.77 32.76 24.14
CA GLY A 604 52.83 33.69 23.49
C GLY A 604 52.57 34.96 24.33
N PRO A 605 51.92 36.00 23.74
CA PRO A 605 51.67 37.30 24.37
C PRO A 605 50.52 37.26 25.41
N PRO A 606 50.37 38.27 26.29
CA PRO A 606 49.61 38.17 27.55
C PRO A 606 48.07 38.25 27.38
N PRO A 607 47.27 37.74 28.34
CA PRO A 607 45.83 37.59 28.20
C PRO A 607 45.02 38.82 28.64
N LEU A 608 43.82 38.96 28.05
CA LEU A 608 42.76 39.90 28.45
C LEU A 608 41.86 39.31 29.57
N PRO A 609 41.11 40.13 30.32
CA PRO A 609 40.41 39.72 31.55
C PRO A 609 39.27 38.71 31.33
N GLY A 610 39.13 37.80 32.30
CA GLY A 610 38.32 36.59 32.22
C GLY A 610 36.82 36.79 32.08
N ARG A 611 36.24 36.02 31.14
CA ARG A 611 34.81 35.74 31.04
C ARG A 611 34.57 34.34 31.61
N ALA A 612 33.61 34.21 32.53
CA ALA A 612 33.28 32.95 33.19
C ALA A 612 33.10 31.80 32.20
N ALA A 613 33.69 30.64 32.50
CA ALA A 613 33.59 29.44 31.68
C ALA A 613 32.12 28.96 31.60
N PRO A 614 31.64 28.54 30.43
CA PRO A 614 30.36 27.84 30.32
C PRO A 614 30.50 26.42 30.91
N PRO A 615 29.42 25.85 31.50
CA PRO A 615 29.49 24.53 32.12
C PRO A 615 29.72 23.46 31.05
N THR A 616 30.76 22.65 31.24
CA THR A 616 31.06 21.47 30.43
C THR A 616 30.15 20.31 30.85
N GLY A 617 29.04 20.12 30.16
CA GLY A 617 28.17 18.96 30.29
C GLY A 617 27.03 19.00 29.27
N LYS A 618 26.64 17.84 28.70
CA LYS A 618 25.43 17.75 27.85
C LYS A 618 24.22 18.28 28.65
N PRO A 619 23.34 19.11 28.07
CA PRO A 619 22.17 19.62 28.77
C PRO A 619 21.25 18.48 29.19
N VAL A 620 20.66 18.57 30.39
CA VAL A 620 19.66 17.61 30.86
C VAL A 620 18.35 17.90 30.13
N LEU A 621 17.93 16.99 29.24
CA LEU A 621 16.72 17.10 28.42
C LEU A 621 15.45 16.81 29.24
N ALA A 622 15.54 15.85 30.17
CA ALA A 622 14.45 15.49 31.07
C ALA A 622 15.00 14.82 32.34
N ARG A 623 14.20 14.81 33.41
CA ARG A 623 14.45 13.96 34.58
C ARG A 623 13.49 12.78 34.56
N ALA A 624 13.98 11.62 34.91
CA ALA A 624 13.24 10.39 34.95
C ALA A 624 13.47 9.66 36.29
N ARG A 625 12.59 8.72 36.61
CA ARG A 625 12.71 7.82 37.75
C ARG A 625 12.72 6.39 37.23
N ALA A 626 13.68 5.57 37.64
CA ALA A 626 13.71 4.17 37.26
C ALA A 626 12.51 3.41 37.85
N LEU A 627 11.80 2.68 37.00
CA LEU A 627 10.66 1.82 37.38
C LEU A 627 11.11 0.40 37.73
N TYR A 628 12.17 -0.08 37.08
CA TYR A 628 12.67 -1.43 37.22
C TYR A 628 14.19 -1.44 37.36
N ALA A 629 14.71 -2.49 38.00
CA ALA A 629 16.15 -2.74 38.00
C ALA A 629 16.62 -3.06 36.58
N TYR A 630 17.74 -2.47 36.17
CA TYR A 630 18.42 -2.76 34.91
C TYR A 630 19.90 -2.99 35.19
N THR A 631 20.39 -4.20 34.95
CA THR A 631 21.78 -4.56 35.15
C THR A 631 22.55 -4.33 33.85
N ALA A 632 23.58 -3.49 33.89
CA ALA A 632 24.42 -3.21 32.73
C ALA A 632 25.08 -4.49 32.22
N SER A 633 24.97 -4.74 30.91
CA SER A 633 25.57 -5.91 30.25
C SER A 633 26.91 -5.57 29.59
N ASP A 634 27.13 -4.30 29.23
CA ASP A 634 28.36 -3.74 28.68
C ASP A 634 28.79 -2.49 29.49
N ALA A 635 30.06 -2.09 29.38
CA ALA A 635 30.63 -0.89 30.01
C ALA A 635 29.99 0.43 29.54
N ARG A 636 29.18 0.38 28.47
CA ARG A 636 28.42 1.51 27.92
C ARG A 636 27.00 1.62 28.50
N ASP A 637 26.52 0.58 29.16
CA ASP A 637 25.17 0.53 29.74
C ASP A 637 25.15 1.17 31.13
N LEU A 638 24.04 1.84 31.46
CA LEU A 638 23.82 2.44 32.76
C LEU A 638 22.98 1.53 33.63
N SER A 639 23.53 0.99 34.72
CA SER A 639 22.73 0.22 35.67
C SER A 639 21.76 1.11 36.45
N LEU A 640 20.53 0.62 36.63
CA LEU A 640 19.44 1.26 37.34
C LEU A 640 18.93 0.36 38.45
N GLU A 641 18.62 0.93 39.60
CA GLU A 641 17.79 0.31 40.62
C GLU A 641 16.41 0.99 40.63
N PRO A 642 15.31 0.31 41.03
CA PRO A 642 14.00 0.94 41.16
C PRO A 642 14.08 2.20 42.02
N ASP A 643 13.34 3.24 41.61
CA ASP A 643 13.32 4.60 42.17
C ASP A 643 14.58 5.45 41.94
N ASP A 644 15.58 4.98 41.18
CA ASP A 644 16.76 5.80 40.89
C ASP A 644 16.40 7.09 40.13
N PRO A 645 16.89 8.26 40.57
CA PRO A 645 16.77 9.50 39.82
C PRO A 645 17.75 9.49 38.63
N VAL A 646 17.22 9.66 37.42
CA VAL A 646 17.99 9.61 36.17
C VAL A 646 17.84 10.90 35.39
N ALA A 647 18.95 11.57 35.10
CA ALA A 647 18.99 12.72 34.20
C ALA A 647 19.16 12.22 32.75
N VAL A 648 18.17 12.45 31.89
CA VAL A 648 18.23 12.10 30.47
C VAL A 648 19.01 13.18 29.73
N LEU A 649 20.09 12.78 29.07
CA LEU A 649 21.01 13.69 28.36
C LEU A 649 20.77 13.65 26.84
N GLU A 650 20.30 12.53 26.30
CA GLU A 650 20.04 12.36 24.86
C GLU A 650 19.02 11.23 24.62
N HIS A 651 18.08 11.43 23.69
CA HIS A 651 17.23 10.35 23.17
C HIS A 651 17.91 9.76 21.93
N MET A 652 18.45 8.55 22.04
CA MET A 652 19.22 7.93 20.95
C MET A 652 18.30 7.38 19.86
N ASN A 653 17.20 6.74 20.27
CA ASN A 653 16.11 6.25 19.42
C ASN A 653 14.84 6.10 20.28
N ALA A 654 13.80 5.46 19.74
CA ALA A 654 12.53 5.25 20.46
C ALA A 654 12.69 4.42 21.75
N ASP A 655 13.66 3.50 21.78
CA ASP A 655 13.79 2.49 22.83
C ASP A 655 14.94 2.76 23.82
N TRP A 656 15.91 3.61 23.46
CA TRP A 656 17.13 3.84 24.24
C TRP A 656 17.40 5.32 24.52
N CYS A 657 17.76 5.61 25.77
CA CYS A 657 18.18 6.93 26.23
C CYS A 657 19.63 6.87 26.73
N LEU A 658 20.39 7.93 26.46
CA LEU A 658 21.64 8.21 27.18
C LEU A 658 21.29 9.06 28.39
N GLY A 659 21.74 8.67 29.57
CA GLY A 659 21.56 9.50 30.75
C GLY A 659 22.57 9.24 31.85
N ARG A 660 22.37 9.93 32.95
CA ARG A 660 23.20 9.88 34.14
C ARG A 660 22.35 9.44 35.31
N ASN A 661 22.74 8.37 35.99
CA ASN A 661 22.11 7.98 37.24
C ASN A 661 22.64 8.92 38.34
N GLU A 662 21.77 9.74 38.93
CA GLU A 662 22.18 10.74 39.91
C GLU A 662 22.62 10.10 41.24
N ARG A 663 22.22 8.85 41.52
CA ARG A 663 22.70 8.08 42.70
C ARG A 663 24.13 7.59 42.50
N SER A 664 24.43 6.97 41.35
CA SER A 664 25.76 6.37 41.10
C SER A 664 26.75 7.32 40.43
N GLY A 665 26.27 8.44 39.89
CA GLY A 665 27.07 9.41 39.13
C GLY A 665 27.52 8.93 37.75
N ARG A 666 27.18 7.70 37.36
CA ARG A 666 27.61 7.09 36.09
C ARG A 666 26.73 7.57 34.94
N GLU A 667 27.36 7.73 33.78
CA GLU A 667 26.68 7.96 32.50
C GLU A 667 26.70 6.67 31.67
N GLY A 668 25.62 6.43 30.95
CA GLY A 668 25.49 5.28 30.05
C GLY A 668 24.12 5.21 29.42
N ILE A 669 23.92 4.21 28.56
CA ILE A 669 22.64 4.01 27.87
C ILE A 669 21.73 3.08 28.67
N PHE A 670 20.43 3.33 28.63
CA PHE A 670 19.42 2.47 29.27
C PHE A 670 18.11 2.48 28.47
N PRO A 671 17.28 1.43 28.60
CA PRO A 671 16.01 1.36 27.89
C PRO A 671 15.01 2.41 28.40
N ARG A 672 14.35 3.14 27.49
CA ARG A 672 13.35 4.17 27.83
C ARG A 672 12.16 3.61 28.63
N THR A 673 11.79 2.36 28.39
CA THR A 673 10.67 1.68 29.09
C THR A 673 10.96 1.38 30.56
N TYR A 674 12.21 1.51 31.00
CA TYR A 674 12.63 1.24 32.38
C TYR A 674 12.57 2.49 33.26
N VAL A 675 12.16 3.64 32.72
CA VAL A 675 12.05 4.89 33.48
C VAL A 675 10.71 5.58 33.22
N ASP A 676 10.23 6.32 34.20
CA ASP A 676 9.09 7.23 34.09
C ASP A 676 9.59 8.68 34.06
N LEU A 677 9.15 9.47 33.07
CA LEU A 677 9.61 10.86 32.91
C LEU A 677 8.86 11.78 33.86
N VAL A 678 9.59 12.45 34.74
CA VAL A 678 9.03 13.44 35.67
C VAL A 678 9.08 14.81 34.98
N PRO A 679 7.93 15.45 34.69
CA PRO A 679 7.91 16.82 34.20
C PRO A 679 8.54 17.76 35.24
N ALA A 680 9.47 18.63 34.82
CA ALA A 680 10.05 19.62 35.71
C ALA A 680 8.96 20.59 36.21
N LEU A 681 8.76 20.67 37.52
CA LEU A 681 7.88 21.68 38.12
C LEU A 681 8.38 23.09 37.76
N PRO A 682 7.49 24.02 37.39
CA PRO A 682 7.89 25.40 37.11
C PRO A 682 8.43 26.07 38.39
N PRO A 683 9.45 26.94 38.27
CA PRO A 683 9.99 27.65 39.43
C PRO A 683 8.94 28.57 40.07
N PRO A 684 9.01 28.80 41.40
CA PRO A 684 8.02 29.58 42.12
C PRO A 684 7.98 31.03 41.62
N GLN A 685 6.80 31.50 41.20
CA GLN A 685 6.56 32.88 40.81
C GLN A 685 6.50 33.78 42.05
N LEU A 686 7.27 34.88 42.02
CA LEU A 686 7.16 35.98 42.99
C LEU A 686 5.84 36.75 42.75
N PRO A 687 5.17 37.27 43.81
CA PRO A 687 3.81 37.79 43.69
C PRO A 687 3.78 39.22 43.11
N LEU A 688 2.89 39.43 42.14
CA LEU A 688 2.50 40.75 41.63
C LEU A 688 1.12 41.14 42.17
N TYR A 689 1.03 42.41 42.55
CA TYR A 689 0.00 43.10 43.36
C TYR A 689 -1.28 43.44 42.58
N GLY A 690 -2.44 43.45 43.27
CA GLY A 690 -3.71 44.11 42.86
C GLY A 690 -4.81 43.11 42.43
N GLY A 691 -5.82 42.77 43.25
CA GLY A 691 -7.00 43.59 43.59
C GLY A 691 -8.09 43.42 42.51
N GLY A 692 -9.32 42.95 42.73
CA GLY A 692 -10.11 42.47 43.85
C GLY A 692 -11.56 42.35 43.35
N TYR A 693 -12.28 41.26 43.71
CA TYR A 693 -13.72 41.12 44.01
C TYR A 693 -14.11 39.62 43.97
N PRO A 694 -14.92 39.10 44.92
CA PRO A 694 -15.09 37.66 45.12
C PRO A 694 -16.29 37.07 44.38
N ALA A 695 -16.17 35.84 43.89
CA ALA A 695 -17.29 34.99 43.46
C ALA A 695 -17.47 33.82 44.46
N PRO A 696 -18.70 33.30 44.65
CA PRO A 696 -19.08 32.46 45.79
C PRO A 696 -18.70 30.97 45.62
N PRO A 697 -18.69 30.17 46.71
CA PRO A 697 -18.19 28.79 46.67
C PRO A 697 -19.14 27.85 45.91
N PRO A 698 -18.64 26.84 45.16
CA PRO A 698 -19.48 25.84 44.53
C PRO A 698 -20.02 24.84 45.57
N SER A 699 -21.31 24.55 45.45
CA SER A 699 -22.03 23.49 46.15
C SER A 699 -21.54 22.09 45.78
N ALA A 700 -21.45 21.20 46.78
CA ALA A 700 -21.16 19.79 46.61
C ALA A 700 -22.26 19.07 45.80
N GLY A 701 -21.88 18.45 44.69
CA GLY A 701 -22.69 17.48 43.93
C GLY A 701 -22.37 16.03 44.32
N PRO A 702 -23.26 15.06 44.03
CA PRO A 702 -23.29 13.75 44.67
C PRO A 702 -22.22 12.77 44.16
N VAL A 703 -21.76 11.92 45.08
CA VAL A 703 -20.73 10.88 44.88
C VAL A 703 -21.36 9.63 44.23
N ASN A 704 -20.72 9.10 43.18
CA ASN A 704 -21.12 7.90 42.44
C ASN A 704 -20.72 6.60 43.20
N PRO A 705 -21.64 5.65 43.48
CA PRO A 705 -21.39 4.52 44.39
C PRO A 705 -20.78 3.24 43.78
N TYR A 706 -20.09 3.29 42.63
CA TYR A 706 -19.58 2.07 41.97
C TYR A 706 -18.05 1.92 41.86
N HIS A 707 -17.27 2.65 42.66
CA HIS A 707 -15.84 2.37 42.81
C HIS A 707 -15.56 1.66 44.14
N ALA A 708 -15.60 0.33 44.12
CA ALA A 708 -14.92 -0.50 45.11
C ALA A 708 -13.99 -1.49 44.38
N PRO A 709 -12.71 -1.60 44.78
CA PRO A 709 -11.74 -2.48 44.13
C PRO A 709 -12.01 -3.95 44.47
N VAL A 710 -12.05 -4.81 43.45
CA VAL A 710 -12.17 -6.27 43.58
C VAL A 710 -10.77 -6.89 43.68
N PRO A 711 -10.47 -7.75 44.67
CA PRO A 711 -9.16 -8.42 44.78
C PRO A 711 -9.03 -9.65 43.84
N PRO A 712 -7.80 -10.06 43.50
CA PRO A 712 -7.52 -11.04 42.45
C PRO A 712 -7.88 -12.48 42.88
N MET A 713 -8.53 -13.22 41.98
CA MET A 713 -8.90 -14.63 42.12
C MET A 713 -7.68 -15.55 41.99
N ALA A 714 -7.54 -16.46 42.96
CA ALA A 714 -6.58 -17.56 42.95
C ALA A 714 -7.09 -18.75 42.12
N VAL A 715 -6.12 -19.46 41.52
CA VAL A 715 -6.27 -20.69 40.74
C VAL A 715 -6.69 -21.86 41.64
N ALA A 716 -7.62 -22.71 41.20
CA ALA A 716 -7.93 -23.97 41.86
C ALA A 716 -8.10 -25.13 40.85
N ASP A 717 -7.37 -26.20 41.14
CA ASP A 717 -7.31 -27.54 40.54
C ASP A 717 -8.60 -28.36 40.81
N PRO A 718 -8.94 -29.43 40.07
CA PRO A 718 -10.23 -30.09 40.15
C PRO A 718 -10.24 -31.23 41.19
N GLY A 719 -11.30 -31.32 41.99
CA GLY A 719 -11.49 -32.42 42.92
C GLY A 719 -12.94 -32.64 43.33
N SER A 720 -13.51 -33.76 42.85
CA SER A 720 -14.46 -34.69 43.49
C SER A 720 -15.72 -34.15 44.21
N GLY A 721 -16.90 -34.65 43.78
CA GLY A 721 -18.22 -34.51 44.45
C GLY A 721 -18.30 -35.17 45.84
N PRO A 722 -19.49 -35.30 46.49
CA PRO A 722 -20.71 -35.90 45.89
C PRO A 722 -22.11 -35.38 46.38
N HIS A 723 -23.14 -35.81 45.63
CA HIS A 723 -24.54 -36.22 45.99
C HIS A 723 -25.59 -35.34 46.71
N GLY A 724 -26.82 -35.40 46.12
CA GLY A 724 -28.16 -35.28 46.73
C GLY A 724 -29.00 -34.11 46.16
N GLY A 725 -30.24 -34.20 45.67
CA GLY A 725 -31.27 -35.25 45.57
C GLY A 725 -32.68 -34.62 45.65
N GLY A 726 -33.56 -34.90 44.67
CA GLY A 726 -35.04 -34.69 44.70
C GLY A 726 -35.55 -33.31 44.21
N GLY A 727 -36.65 -33.16 43.47
CA GLY A 727 -37.69 -34.07 42.95
C GLY A 727 -39.05 -33.33 42.82
N GLY A 728 -39.76 -33.54 41.70
CA GLY A 728 -41.19 -33.21 41.47
C GLY A 728 -41.45 -32.10 40.44
N GLY A 729 -42.33 -32.19 39.43
CA GLY A 729 -43.30 -33.21 38.99
C GLY A 729 -44.52 -32.54 38.32
N GLY A 730 -44.98 -33.04 37.16
CA GLY A 730 -46.32 -32.80 36.56
C GLY A 730 -46.30 -32.38 35.07
N LYS A 731 -46.43 -33.28 34.09
CA LYS A 731 -47.63 -33.96 33.50
C LYS A 731 -48.51 -33.10 32.56
N MET A 732 -48.40 -33.36 31.25
CA MET A 732 -49.48 -33.68 30.26
C MET A 732 -48.77 -33.85 28.90
N GLY A 733 -49.01 -34.83 28.02
CA GLY A 733 -50.15 -35.71 27.84
C GLY A 733 -50.45 -35.80 26.33
N GLU A 734 -49.80 -36.76 25.69
CA GLU A 734 -49.91 -37.31 24.32
C GLU A 734 -51.27 -37.22 23.57
N HIS A 735 -51.19 -37.09 22.24
CA HIS A 735 -51.79 -37.97 21.20
C HIS A 735 -51.59 -37.30 19.81
N GLY A 736 -51.24 -37.94 18.70
CA GLY A 736 -51.11 -39.36 18.36
C GLY A 736 -51.31 -39.57 16.84
N LYS A 737 -50.20 -39.70 16.10
CA LYS A 737 -49.93 -40.49 14.86
C LYS A 737 -51.05 -40.87 13.86
N LYS A 738 -50.77 -40.64 12.56
CA LYS A 738 -50.68 -41.64 11.46
C LYS A 738 -50.10 -40.97 10.18
N ILE A 739 -48.88 -41.30 9.73
CA ILE A 739 -48.48 -42.30 8.69
C ILE A 739 -49.03 -41.94 7.29
N GLY A 740 -48.28 -41.78 6.18
CA GLY A 740 -46.85 -41.93 5.90
C GLY A 740 -46.53 -41.89 4.38
N LYS A 741 -45.21 -41.91 4.08
CA LYS A 741 -44.51 -42.25 2.82
C LYS A 741 -44.49 -41.24 1.64
N LYS A 742 -43.34 -40.56 1.49
CA LYS A 742 -42.36 -40.80 0.40
C LYS A 742 -41.00 -40.22 0.81
N LEU A 743 -40.07 -41.12 1.11
CA LEU A 743 -38.65 -40.88 1.39
C LEU A 743 -37.86 -41.35 0.17
N GLY A 744 -36.94 -40.52 -0.30
CA GLY A 744 -35.96 -40.83 -1.34
C GLY A 744 -34.83 -39.80 -1.29
N ASN A 745 -33.72 -40.21 -0.67
CA ASN A 745 -32.35 -39.72 -0.77
C ASN A 745 -31.96 -38.35 -0.17
N ALA A 746 -31.59 -38.38 1.11
CA ALA A 746 -30.55 -37.52 1.70
C ALA A 746 -29.86 -38.31 2.82
N ALA A 747 -28.64 -38.82 2.58
CA ALA A 747 -27.68 -39.27 3.60
C ALA A 747 -26.40 -39.81 2.94
N ILE A 748 -25.40 -38.95 2.70
CA ILE A 748 -23.97 -39.23 2.94
C ILE A 748 -23.29 -37.88 3.25
N PHE A 749 -23.35 -37.44 4.51
CA PHE A 749 -22.44 -36.43 5.07
C PHE A 749 -22.29 -36.77 6.55
N GLY A 750 -21.23 -37.49 6.89
CA GLY A 750 -21.06 -38.01 8.24
C GLY A 750 -20.00 -39.12 8.37
N ALA A 751 -18.85 -38.95 7.73
CA ALA A 751 -17.65 -39.75 8.01
C ALA A 751 -16.42 -38.94 7.56
N GLY A 752 -15.81 -38.23 8.50
CA GLY A 752 -14.62 -37.40 8.27
C GLY A 752 -14.21 -36.57 9.49
N ALA A 753 -15.16 -36.29 10.39
CA ALA A 753 -14.93 -35.56 11.64
C ALA A 753 -14.39 -36.43 12.81
N THR A 754 -13.84 -37.62 12.53
CA THR A 754 -13.35 -38.54 13.59
C THR A 754 -11.94 -39.07 13.36
N ILE A 755 -11.15 -38.44 12.48
CA ILE A 755 -9.71 -38.74 12.28
C ILE A 755 -8.82 -37.49 12.57
N GLY A 756 -9.41 -36.36 13.01
CA GLY A 756 -8.66 -35.16 13.38
C GLY A 756 -8.26 -35.04 14.87
N SER A 757 -8.88 -35.83 15.76
CA SER A 757 -8.72 -35.62 17.21
C SER A 757 -7.59 -36.45 17.85
N ASN A 758 -6.98 -37.39 17.13
CA ASN A 758 -5.90 -38.24 17.65
C ASN A 758 -4.50 -37.90 17.10
N ILE A 759 -4.38 -36.87 16.26
CA ILE A 759 -3.09 -36.39 15.72
C ILE A 759 -2.59 -35.13 16.45
N VAL A 760 -3.45 -34.45 17.23
CA VAL A 760 -3.09 -33.22 17.97
C VAL A 760 -2.50 -33.51 19.37
N ASN A 761 -2.51 -34.76 19.84
CA ASN A 761 -1.87 -35.17 21.11
C ASN A 761 -0.52 -35.90 20.94
N SER A 762 0.11 -35.84 19.76
CA SER A 762 1.48 -36.35 19.55
C SER A 762 2.47 -35.28 19.06
N ILE A 763 2.08 -34.01 19.10
CA ILE A 763 2.96 -32.86 18.87
C ILE A 763 2.54 -31.76 19.86
N PHE A 764 2.66 -32.04 21.16
CA PHE A 764 2.91 -31.10 22.27
C PHE A 764 3.27 -31.89 23.53
#